data_AF-A0A7J8V3H7-F1
#
_entry.id   AF-A0A7J8V3H7-F1
#
_cell.length_a   1.000
_cell.length_b   1.000
_cell.length_c   1.000
_cell.angle_alpha   90.00
_cell.angle_beta   90.00
_cell.angle_gamma   90.00
#
_symmetry.space_group_name_H-M   'P 1'
#
loop_
_entity.id
_entity.type
_entity.pdbx_description
1 polymer ?
#
loop_
_entity_poly.entity_id
_entity_poly.type
_entity_poly.pdbx_seq_one_letter_code
_entity_poly.pdbx_strand_id
1 'polypeptide(L)'
;MFPFLIVVLFSLSWKISDSTQPAEEFLHCLSLRFHNSSSISELVYTQHNSSYSSVLKSSTQNFRLSTPSTPTPLVIITPLHASHIQATVHCCKKHGLQLRIRSGGHDFEGLSYTTTYEVPFVVIDLLNLRSVRINVEKGTAWVESGATVGELYYEIAKRSRTLAFPAGIGHTVGVGGHLSGGGFGLLFRKYGLAADNVIDSRLIDVKERILDRKSMGEDLFWAIRGGGGSSFGVVLAWKLNLVAVPAIVTVFTVSKTLEQNATKLVHRWQYIAHKLPKEIHMSIGISRVKSNENEKMTIQASFRAVFLGSIDELLPLMEEKFPQLGIVKEDCFEMGWAESNLYSTQFPIGVPLETLLNGNRKSILSKLFFKAKSDYVKQPIPETTFEGLWPKFYKEEAKSAIMVFVAYGGKMDEILETETPFPHRAGNLYSISYVVDWEEEENKNSEKFMSWIRRIHNYMTPYVSKSPREVYVNFRDLDTGTNEINDKENSHEQAKIWGIKYFKNNFDRLVHVKTMIDPENFFRHEQSVPPLPCLLKKGANSNSLGSFSIDVNGRILDKNPWEKICFGPFEEVVEVALGVKSSKDDDKMTIQARFSSMFLGGTDKLLQLMEEKFPQLGLMKEDCLEMSWAESDLYFEQFPIGAPLETLLGRNHKSALSKSFFKAKSEFVKQPIPEMVVAQVLQGRSKSMAMVFVA
;
A
#
# COMPACT_ATOMS: atom_id res chain seq x y z
N MET A 1 33.95 26.34 -70.17
CA MET A 1 32.73 25.68 -69.66
C MET A 1 32.90 25.54 -68.15
N PHE A 2 31.96 26.12 -67.40
CA PHE A 2 31.97 26.23 -65.93
C PHE A 2 32.14 24.88 -65.22
N PRO A 3 32.97 24.78 -64.16
CA PRO A 3 32.91 23.66 -63.24
C PRO A 3 31.80 23.91 -62.20
N PHE A 4 30.96 22.90 -62.00
CA PHE A 4 29.91 22.90 -60.97
C PHE A 4 30.53 22.95 -59.56
N LEU A 5 30.21 23.99 -58.81
CA LEU A 5 30.48 24.10 -57.38
C LEU A 5 29.36 23.36 -56.62
N ILE A 6 29.63 22.17 -56.10
CA ILE A 6 28.69 21.46 -55.19
C ILE A 6 28.84 22.09 -53.81
N VAL A 7 27.87 22.92 -53.42
CA VAL A 7 27.72 23.41 -52.05
C VAL A 7 26.96 22.34 -51.25
N VAL A 8 27.68 21.59 -50.42
CA VAL A 8 27.08 20.72 -49.41
C VAL A 8 26.68 21.62 -48.23
N LEU A 9 25.38 21.92 -48.14
CA LEU A 9 24.79 22.54 -46.94
C LEU A 9 24.78 21.51 -45.81
N PHE A 10 25.76 21.59 -44.92
CA PHE A 10 25.66 20.96 -43.61
C PHE A 10 24.60 21.71 -42.80
N SER A 11 23.38 21.19 -42.74
CA SER A 11 22.41 21.58 -41.72
C SER A 11 22.92 21.07 -40.36
N LEU A 12 23.63 21.93 -39.64
CA LEU A 12 23.85 21.77 -38.21
C LEU A 12 22.51 21.97 -37.49
N SER A 13 21.72 20.89 -37.42
CA SER A 13 20.58 20.82 -36.53
C SER A 13 21.10 20.77 -35.10
N TRP A 14 21.26 21.93 -34.45
CA TRP A 14 21.32 21.98 -33.00
C TRP A 14 19.98 21.44 -32.47
N LYS A 15 19.96 20.15 -32.10
CA LYS A 15 18.95 19.64 -31.17
C LYS A 15 19.21 20.29 -29.82
N ILE A 16 18.58 21.43 -29.58
CA ILE A 16 18.31 21.88 -28.22
C ILE A 16 17.38 20.81 -27.63
N SER A 17 17.78 20.22 -26.50
CA SER A 17 16.99 19.19 -25.84
C SER A 17 15.65 19.76 -25.38
N ASP A 18 14.55 19.12 -25.79
CA ASP A 18 13.15 19.45 -25.48
C ASP A 18 12.77 19.23 -23.99
N SER A 19 13.75 19.05 -23.10
CA SER A 19 13.54 18.71 -21.69
C SER A 19 13.26 19.91 -20.79
N THR A 20 13.50 21.14 -21.25
CA THR A 20 13.32 22.37 -20.45
C THR A 20 11.86 22.85 -20.42
N GLN A 21 11.10 22.62 -21.49
CA GLN A 21 9.75 23.14 -21.63
C GLN A 21 8.76 22.63 -20.54
N PRO A 22 8.70 21.33 -20.20
CA PRO A 22 7.77 20.85 -19.16
C PRO A 22 8.09 21.39 -17.76
N ALA A 23 9.36 21.64 -17.47
CA ALA A 23 9.78 22.21 -16.19
C ALA A 23 9.39 23.70 -16.10
N GLU A 24 9.62 24.48 -17.15
CA GLU A 24 9.27 25.90 -17.19
C GLU A 24 7.75 26.12 -17.08
N GLU A 25 6.95 25.34 -17.82
CA GLU A 25 5.49 25.41 -17.75
C GLU A 25 4.96 25.05 -16.35
N PHE A 26 5.53 24.02 -15.73
CA PHE A 26 5.20 23.64 -14.36
C PHE A 26 5.56 24.74 -13.35
N LEU A 27 6.75 25.32 -13.46
CA LEU A 27 7.20 26.41 -12.58
C LEU A 27 6.34 27.67 -12.76
N HIS A 28 5.93 27.97 -13.99
CA HIS A 28 5.00 29.06 -14.26
C HIS A 28 3.64 28.79 -13.59
N CYS A 29 3.06 27.59 -13.76
CA CYS A 29 1.83 27.19 -13.08
C CYS A 29 1.95 27.35 -11.55
N LEU A 30 3.07 26.90 -10.98
CA LEU A 30 3.34 26.96 -9.55
C LEU A 30 3.38 28.40 -9.06
N SER A 31 4.04 29.30 -9.81
CA SER A 31 4.15 30.72 -9.47
C SER A 31 2.82 31.45 -9.42
N LEU A 32 1.85 31.05 -10.26
CA LEU A 32 0.50 31.62 -10.27
C LEU A 32 -0.34 31.19 -9.06
N ARG A 33 0.02 30.08 -8.42
CA ARG A 33 -0.73 29.49 -7.29
C ARG A 33 -0.10 29.80 -5.93
N PHE A 34 1.18 30.17 -5.89
CA PHE A 34 1.85 30.56 -4.65
C PHE A 34 1.47 32.01 -4.33
N HIS A 35 0.72 32.20 -3.24
CA HIS A 35 0.26 33.53 -2.81
C HIS A 35 1.40 34.50 -2.42
N ASN A 36 2.65 34.02 -2.30
CA ASN A 36 3.83 34.83 -2.03
C ASN A 36 5.03 34.38 -2.89
N SER A 37 5.34 35.13 -3.94
CA SER A 37 6.35 34.76 -4.94
C SER A 37 7.79 34.72 -4.40
N SER A 38 8.09 35.49 -3.34
CA SER A 38 9.44 35.51 -2.74
C SER A 38 9.80 34.21 -2.03
N SER A 39 8.80 33.39 -1.65
CA SER A 39 9.03 32.09 -1.00
C SER A 39 9.32 30.97 -2.01
N ILE A 40 9.02 31.14 -3.31
CA ILE A 40 9.19 30.08 -4.32
C ILE A 40 10.66 29.69 -4.46
N SER A 41 11.58 30.65 -4.55
CA SER A 41 13.00 30.38 -4.80
C SER A 41 13.70 29.61 -3.66
N GLU A 42 13.14 29.63 -2.46
CA GLU A 42 13.69 28.91 -1.29
C GLU A 42 13.11 27.50 -1.14
N LEU A 43 11.97 27.23 -1.77
CA LEU A 43 11.24 25.97 -1.62
C LEU A 43 11.31 25.07 -2.86
N VAL A 44 11.71 25.63 -4.00
CA VAL A 44 11.71 24.98 -5.31
C VAL A 44 13.13 24.83 -5.83
N TYR A 45 13.52 23.58 -6.12
CA TYR A 45 14.85 23.24 -6.59
C TYR A 45 14.77 22.55 -7.94
N THR A 46 15.44 23.13 -8.93
CA THR A 46 15.61 22.62 -10.30
C THR A 46 17.06 22.21 -10.51
N GLN A 47 17.37 21.48 -11.58
CA GLN A 47 18.74 21.10 -11.91
C GLN A 47 19.69 22.30 -12.12
N HIS A 48 19.15 23.51 -12.34
CA HIS A 48 19.94 24.75 -12.45
C HIS A 48 20.37 25.31 -11.08
N ASN A 49 19.71 24.94 -9.99
CA ASN A 49 20.09 25.37 -8.64
C ASN A 49 21.33 24.60 -8.17
N SER A 50 22.34 25.30 -7.67
CA SER A 50 23.55 24.67 -7.11
C SER A 50 23.26 23.75 -5.93
N SER A 51 22.17 23.99 -5.20
CA SER A 51 21.69 23.18 -4.08
C SER A 51 20.90 21.94 -4.47
N TYR A 52 20.53 21.76 -5.75
CA TYR A 52 19.65 20.66 -6.17
C TYR A 52 20.20 19.28 -5.79
N SER A 53 21.48 19.03 -6.10
CA SER A 53 22.10 17.73 -5.84
C SER A 53 22.18 17.44 -4.33
N SER A 54 22.47 18.44 -3.50
CA SER A 54 22.54 18.27 -2.05
C SER A 54 21.16 18.04 -1.44
N VAL A 55 20.13 18.76 -1.90
CA VAL A 55 18.74 18.56 -1.47
C VAL A 55 18.23 17.17 -1.87
N LEU A 56 18.47 16.75 -3.12
CA LEU A 56 18.09 15.42 -3.58
C LEU A 56 18.76 14.33 -2.74
N LYS A 57 20.05 14.46 -2.42
CA LYS A 57 20.80 13.46 -1.66
C LYS A 57 20.63 13.54 -0.15
N SER A 58 20.08 14.63 0.39
CA SER A 58 20.01 14.89 1.84
C SER A 58 19.33 13.77 2.65
N SER A 59 18.25 13.22 2.11
CA SER A 59 17.44 12.16 2.74
C SER A 59 17.40 10.86 1.92
N THR A 60 18.22 10.72 0.86
CA THR A 60 18.33 9.47 0.11
C THR A 60 19.11 8.45 0.92
N GLN A 61 18.45 7.37 1.33
CA GLN A 61 19.05 6.36 2.22
C GLN A 61 19.65 5.16 1.50
N ASN A 62 19.23 4.88 0.25
CA ASN A 62 19.80 3.78 -0.54
C ASN A 62 20.59 4.34 -1.74
N PHE A 63 21.92 4.30 -1.66
CA PHE A 63 22.81 4.88 -2.67
C PHE A 63 22.82 4.11 -4.00
N ARG A 64 22.35 2.85 -3.99
CA ARG A 64 22.07 2.07 -5.22
C ARG A 64 21.16 2.81 -6.19
N LEU A 65 20.35 3.72 -5.67
CA LEU A 65 19.32 4.46 -6.39
C LEU A 65 19.64 5.96 -6.42
N SER A 66 20.94 6.29 -6.40
CA SER A 66 21.44 7.66 -6.51
C SER A 66 22.70 7.71 -7.38
N THR A 67 22.81 6.81 -8.36
CA THR A 67 23.91 6.78 -9.34
C THR A 67 23.69 7.83 -10.44
N PRO A 68 24.74 8.21 -11.21
CA PRO A 68 24.58 9.12 -12.35
C PRO A 68 23.58 8.66 -13.41
N SER A 69 23.32 7.34 -13.51
CA SER A 69 22.33 6.76 -14.43
C SER A 69 20.91 6.72 -13.87
N THR A 70 20.71 7.05 -12.59
CA THR A 70 19.39 7.02 -11.96
C THR A 70 18.56 8.21 -12.43
N PRO A 71 17.29 8.02 -12.85
CA PRO A 71 16.41 9.13 -13.19
C PRO A 71 16.24 10.10 -12.03
N THR A 72 16.39 11.39 -12.30
CA THR A 72 16.29 12.48 -11.31
C THR A 72 15.08 13.37 -11.60
N PRO A 73 14.44 13.96 -10.57
CA PRO A 73 13.24 14.77 -10.76
C PRO A 73 13.54 16.05 -11.54
N LEU A 74 12.58 16.53 -12.32
CA LEU A 74 12.67 17.85 -12.94
C LEU A 74 12.74 18.95 -11.86
N VAL A 75 11.92 18.80 -10.81
CA VAL A 75 11.77 19.76 -9.73
C VAL A 75 11.59 19.03 -8.39
N ILE A 76 12.21 19.57 -7.35
CA ILE A 76 12.00 19.18 -5.94
C ILE A 76 11.32 20.34 -5.22
N ILE A 77 10.22 20.06 -4.53
CA ILE A 77 9.46 21.03 -3.72
C ILE A 77 9.59 20.66 -2.24
N THR A 78 9.97 21.61 -1.39
CA THR A 78 10.12 21.42 0.06
C THR A 78 9.06 22.22 0.84
N PRO A 79 7.78 21.84 0.79
CA PRO A 79 6.66 22.67 1.24
C PRO A 79 6.74 23.05 2.74
N LEU A 80 6.37 24.29 3.06
CA LEU A 80 6.17 24.79 4.43
C LEU A 80 4.70 24.75 4.87
N HIS A 81 3.78 24.70 3.91
CA HIS A 81 2.33 24.71 4.14
C HIS A 81 1.61 23.74 3.19
N ALA A 82 0.44 23.27 3.61
CA ALA A 82 -0.40 22.38 2.81
C ALA A 82 -0.77 22.97 1.43
N SER A 83 -0.92 24.30 1.33
CA SER A 83 -1.21 25.01 0.08
C SER A 83 -0.13 24.81 -0.99
N HIS A 84 1.14 24.69 -0.60
CA HIS A 84 2.23 24.43 -1.55
C HIS A 84 2.11 23.03 -2.16
N ILE A 85 1.61 22.06 -1.37
CA ILE A 85 1.35 20.70 -1.85
C ILE A 85 0.13 20.69 -2.77
N GLN A 86 -0.96 21.36 -2.40
CA GLN A 86 -2.15 21.49 -3.27
C GLN A 86 -1.77 22.09 -4.63
N ALA A 87 -1.00 23.18 -4.64
CA ALA A 87 -0.50 23.80 -5.86
C ALA A 87 0.39 22.87 -6.69
N THR A 88 1.27 22.09 -6.03
CA THR A 88 2.13 21.11 -6.71
C THR A 88 1.29 20.00 -7.36
N VAL A 89 0.32 19.43 -6.63
CA VAL A 89 -0.60 18.41 -7.16
C VAL A 89 -1.36 18.95 -8.37
N HIS A 90 -1.90 20.17 -8.26
CA HIS A 90 -2.61 20.85 -9.35
C HIS A 90 -1.74 20.97 -10.61
N CYS A 91 -0.53 21.50 -10.47
CA CYS A 91 0.36 21.74 -11.60
C CYS A 91 0.90 20.44 -12.20
N CYS A 92 1.20 19.42 -11.40
CA CYS A 92 1.56 18.10 -11.91
C CYS A 92 0.43 17.50 -12.75
N LYS A 93 -0.82 17.58 -12.29
CA LYS A 93 -1.99 17.12 -13.06
C LYS A 93 -2.14 17.89 -14.37
N LYS A 94 -2.06 19.22 -14.31
CA LYS A 94 -2.23 20.11 -15.48
C LYS A 94 -1.22 19.80 -16.59
N HIS A 95 0.02 19.49 -16.23
CA HIS A 95 1.12 19.26 -17.18
C HIS A 95 1.48 17.78 -17.35
N GLY A 96 0.67 16.85 -16.83
CA GLY A 96 0.89 15.41 -17.00
C GLY A 96 2.17 14.87 -16.35
N LEU A 97 2.70 15.56 -15.33
CA LEU A 97 3.92 15.15 -14.63
C LEU A 97 3.63 14.11 -13.55
N GLN A 98 4.48 13.10 -13.43
CA GLN A 98 4.37 12.14 -12.32
C GLN A 98 4.80 12.80 -11.01
N LEU A 99 4.13 12.46 -9.92
CA LEU A 99 4.45 12.94 -8.59
C LEU A 99 5.04 11.83 -7.72
N ARG A 100 6.19 12.10 -7.08
CA ARG A 100 6.77 11.25 -6.02
C ARG A 100 6.76 12.01 -4.69
N ILE A 101 6.51 11.30 -3.60
CA ILE A 101 6.35 11.88 -2.27
C ILE A 101 7.43 11.31 -1.36
N ARG A 102 8.25 12.19 -0.79
CA ARG A 102 9.34 11.83 0.12
C ARG A 102 9.09 12.38 1.51
N SER A 103 9.32 11.52 2.50
CA SER A 103 9.37 11.86 3.92
C SER A 103 10.81 11.66 4.41
N GLY A 104 11.15 10.50 4.97
CA GLY A 104 12.52 10.17 5.41
C GLY A 104 13.42 9.52 4.34
N GLY A 105 12.88 9.23 3.15
CA GLY A 105 13.63 8.66 2.01
C GLY A 105 14.17 7.23 2.21
N HIS A 106 13.51 6.44 3.08
CA HIS A 106 13.85 5.04 3.38
C HIS A 106 13.20 4.00 2.44
N ASP A 107 12.62 4.40 1.31
CA ASP A 107 12.06 3.44 0.36
C ASP A 107 13.18 2.54 -0.19
N PHE A 108 13.09 1.22 0.01
CA PHE A 108 14.15 0.27 -0.33
C PHE A 108 14.43 0.19 -1.83
N GLU A 109 13.48 0.63 -2.65
CA GLU A 109 13.54 0.70 -4.11
C GLU A 109 13.50 2.15 -4.60
N GLY A 110 13.65 3.13 -3.70
CA GLY A 110 13.82 4.55 -4.01
C GLY A 110 12.60 5.21 -4.63
N LEU A 111 11.43 4.58 -4.59
CA LEU A 111 10.23 5.05 -5.29
C LEU A 111 9.65 6.37 -4.75
N SER A 112 10.25 6.92 -3.69
CA SER A 112 9.92 8.25 -3.16
C SER A 112 10.72 9.39 -3.81
N TYR A 113 11.82 9.11 -4.52
CA TYR A 113 12.70 10.11 -5.12
C TYR A 113 13.23 9.75 -6.50
N THR A 114 12.97 8.53 -6.98
CA THR A 114 13.27 8.12 -8.36
C THR A 114 12.13 7.24 -8.90
N THR A 115 12.28 6.83 -10.16
CA THR A 115 11.32 6.07 -10.94
C THR A 115 12.08 5.16 -11.90
N THR A 116 11.56 3.97 -12.17
CA THR A 116 12.05 3.10 -13.25
C THR A 116 11.39 3.44 -14.57
N TYR A 117 10.30 4.22 -14.55
CA TYR A 117 9.64 4.71 -15.75
C TYR A 117 10.42 5.85 -16.39
N GLU A 118 10.52 5.83 -17.72
CA GLU A 118 11.12 6.92 -18.52
C GLU A 118 10.11 8.08 -18.69
N VAL A 119 9.75 8.73 -17.58
CA VAL A 119 8.80 9.85 -17.57
C VAL A 119 9.31 11.02 -16.72
N PRO A 120 8.98 12.27 -17.08
CA PRO A 120 9.28 13.42 -16.25
C PRO A 120 8.48 13.38 -14.95
N PHE A 121 9.13 13.70 -13.83
CA PHE A 121 8.51 13.65 -12.52
C PHE A 121 8.98 14.76 -11.58
N VAL A 122 8.17 15.04 -10.57
CA VAL A 122 8.40 16.02 -9.51
C VAL A 122 8.44 15.29 -8.17
N VAL A 123 9.30 15.74 -7.26
CA VAL A 123 9.35 15.24 -5.87
C VAL A 123 8.79 16.30 -4.94
N ILE A 124 7.81 15.92 -4.11
CA ILE A 124 7.46 16.66 -2.89
C ILE A 124 8.25 16.05 -1.74
N ASP A 125 9.16 16.81 -1.15
CA ASP A 125 9.92 16.42 0.02
C ASP A 125 9.37 17.11 1.27
N LEU A 126 8.68 16.33 2.10
CA LEU A 126 7.96 16.80 3.27
C LEU A 126 8.87 17.21 4.44
N LEU A 127 10.20 17.23 4.28
CA LEU A 127 11.16 17.45 5.37
C LEU A 127 10.87 18.66 6.27
N ASN A 128 10.22 19.70 5.75
CA ASN A 128 9.86 20.91 6.48
C ASN A 128 8.55 20.78 7.29
N LEU A 129 7.66 19.86 6.93
CA LEU A 129 6.42 19.54 7.64
C LEU A 129 6.69 18.44 8.68
N ARG A 130 7.31 18.82 9.80
CA ARG A 130 7.84 17.89 10.80
C ARG A 130 7.45 18.21 12.25
N SER A 131 6.40 19.01 12.45
CA SER A 131 5.91 19.33 13.80
C SER A 131 5.43 18.08 14.53
N VAL A 132 5.84 17.93 15.80
CA VAL A 132 5.35 16.92 16.74
C VAL A 132 4.69 17.64 17.92
N ARG A 133 3.41 17.38 18.17
CA ARG A 133 2.63 18.02 19.23
C ARG A 133 1.99 16.96 20.10
N ILE A 134 2.42 16.88 21.36
CA ILE A 134 1.99 15.84 22.30
C ILE A 134 1.01 16.41 23.32
N ASN A 135 -0.06 15.67 23.56
CA ASN A 135 -0.95 15.85 24.70
C ASN A 135 -0.78 14.65 25.65
N VAL A 136 -0.03 14.86 26.73
CA VAL A 136 0.29 13.82 27.72
C VAL A 136 -0.96 13.37 28.47
N GLU A 137 -1.82 14.30 28.88
CA GLU A 137 -3.05 14.01 29.64
C GLU A 137 -4.00 13.08 28.87
N LYS A 138 -4.13 13.30 27.56
CA LYS A 138 -4.98 12.49 26.69
C LYS A 138 -4.25 11.28 26.10
N GLY A 139 -2.93 11.15 26.31
CA GLY A 139 -2.12 10.12 25.65
C GLY A 139 -2.20 10.19 24.13
N THR A 140 -2.14 11.38 23.52
CA THR A 140 -2.23 11.52 22.06
C THR A 140 -1.13 12.43 21.49
N ALA A 141 -0.83 12.28 20.21
CA ALA A 141 0.08 13.18 19.50
C ALA A 141 -0.41 13.51 18.09
N TRP A 142 -0.19 14.73 17.62
CA TRP A 142 -0.23 15.08 16.20
C TRP A 142 1.19 15.15 15.67
N VAL A 143 1.46 14.45 14.57
CA VAL A 143 2.80 14.32 13.98
C VAL A 143 2.70 14.56 12.49
N GLU A 144 3.39 15.57 11.98
CA GLU A 144 3.46 15.82 10.54
C GLU A 144 4.32 14.76 9.83
N SER A 145 3.96 14.40 8.61
CA SER A 145 4.52 13.26 7.87
C SER A 145 6.00 13.40 7.53
N GLY A 146 6.56 14.61 7.55
CA GLY A 146 7.99 14.88 7.36
C GLY A 146 8.84 14.69 8.61
N ALA A 147 8.22 14.45 9.77
CA ALA A 147 8.92 14.07 10.99
C ALA A 147 9.51 12.66 10.85
N THR A 148 10.61 12.40 11.54
CA THR A 148 11.17 11.05 11.69
C THR A 148 10.62 10.36 12.93
N VAL A 149 10.72 9.03 12.96
CA VAL A 149 10.39 8.22 14.13
C VAL A 149 11.26 8.63 15.34
N GLY A 150 12.52 9.00 15.12
CA GLY A 150 13.40 9.51 16.16
C GLY A 150 12.95 10.85 16.75
N GLU A 151 12.54 11.80 15.90
CA GLU A 151 11.95 13.08 16.34
C GLU A 151 10.68 12.83 17.19
N LEU A 152 9.83 11.88 16.78
CA LEU A 152 8.65 11.48 17.56
C LEU A 152 9.03 10.89 18.93
N TYR A 153 9.96 9.95 18.96
CA TYR A 153 10.39 9.30 20.21
C TYR A 153 11.03 10.30 21.18
N TYR A 154 11.88 11.19 20.66
CA TYR A 154 12.54 12.23 21.43
C TYR A 154 11.51 13.14 22.12
N GLU A 155 10.53 13.65 21.35
CA GLU A 155 9.52 14.55 21.89
C GLU A 155 8.61 13.85 22.92
N ILE A 156 8.28 12.56 22.73
CA ILE A 156 7.53 11.79 23.73
C ILE A 156 8.35 11.64 25.02
N ALA A 157 9.59 11.16 24.92
CA ALA A 157 10.45 10.91 26.07
C ALA A 157 10.78 12.18 26.87
N LYS A 158 10.86 13.33 26.20
CA LYS A 158 11.03 14.64 26.84
C LYS A 158 9.81 15.05 27.69
N ARG A 159 8.62 14.56 27.35
CA ARG A 159 7.35 14.91 27.99
C ARG A 159 6.88 13.87 29.01
N SER A 160 7.21 12.60 28.81
CA SER A 160 6.85 11.50 29.71
C SER A 160 7.81 10.33 29.56
N ARG A 161 8.17 9.70 30.69
CA ARG A 161 8.92 8.44 30.72
C ARG A 161 8.04 7.20 30.65
N THR A 162 6.73 7.35 30.76
CA THR A 162 5.76 6.24 30.82
C THR A 162 4.83 6.19 29.61
N LEU A 163 5.06 7.05 28.62
CA LEU A 163 4.38 7.00 27.33
C LEU A 163 5.39 6.65 26.22
N ALA A 164 4.90 5.95 25.21
CA ALA A 164 5.64 5.53 24.05
C ALA A 164 4.73 5.51 22.81
N PHE A 165 5.30 5.17 21.65
CA PHE A 165 4.53 4.89 20.45
C PHE A 165 5.11 3.67 19.71
N PRO A 166 4.28 2.68 19.28
CA PRO A 166 4.77 1.43 18.70
C PRO A 166 5.14 1.59 17.22
N ALA A 167 6.28 2.23 16.93
CA ALA A 167 6.85 2.36 15.59
C ALA A 167 8.21 1.63 15.48
N GLY A 168 8.86 1.74 14.32
CA GLY A 168 10.11 1.08 13.98
C GLY A 168 11.32 1.59 14.76
N ILE A 169 12.41 0.82 14.70
CA ILE A 169 13.66 1.13 15.42
C ILE A 169 14.54 2.16 14.68
N GLY A 170 14.38 2.32 13.37
CA GLY A 170 15.18 3.25 12.59
C GLY A 170 14.82 4.70 12.88
N HIS A 171 15.61 5.39 13.70
CA HIS A 171 15.33 6.76 14.16
C HIS A 171 15.27 7.81 13.02
N THR A 172 15.90 7.56 11.86
CA THR A 172 15.81 8.45 10.68
C THR A 172 14.67 8.10 9.72
N VAL A 173 13.91 7.03 9.99
CA VAL A 173 12.76 6.64 9.15
C VAL A 173 11.68 7.71 9.27
N GLY A 174 11.14 8.15 8.14
CA GLY A 174 10.08 9.16 8.10
C GLY A 174 8.70 8.59 8.43
N VAL A 175 7.96 9.28 9.29
CA VAL A 175 6.64 8.84 9.78
C VAL A 175 5.63 8.65 8.65
N GLY A 176 5.65 9.50 7.62
CA GLY A 176 4.71 9.43 6.50
C GLY A 176 4.74 8.10 5.75
N GLY A 177 5.94 7.63 5.36
CA GLY A 177 6.08 6.33 4.71
C GLY A 177 5.87 5.18 5.69
N HIS A 178 6.41 5.31 6.90
CA HIS A 178 6.42 4.24 7.89
C HIS A 178 5.00 3.82 8.33
N LEU A 179 4.19 4.78 8.80
CA LEU A 179 2.83 4.52 9.27
C LEU A 179 1.94 4.08 8.13
N SER A 180 2.12 4.64 6.93
CA SER A 180 1.25 4.31 5.82
C SER A 180 1.47 2.91 5.23
N GLY A 181 2.61 2.28 5.50
CA GLY A 181 2.86 0.87 5.21
C GLY A 181 2.70 -0.07 6.41
N GLY A 182 2.16 0.40 7.54
CA GLY A 182 1.96 -0.39 8.76
C GLY A 182 2.86 0.06 9.90
N GLY A 183 4.15 -0.29 9.83
CA GLY A 183 5.19 0.16 10.76
C GLY A 183 5.29 -0.69 12.03
N PHE A 184 5.97 -1.84 11.95
CA PHE A 184 6.31 -2.64 13.14
C PHE A 184 7.60 -2.14 13.80
N GLY A 185 7.74 -2.41 15.10
CA GLY A 185 8.98 -2.25 15.85
C GLY A 185 8.89 -2.91 17.22
N LEU A 186 9.58 -2.40 18.24
CA LEU A 186 9.80 -3.16 19.49
C LEU A 186 8.52 -3.43 20.29
N LEU A 187 7.50 -2.60 20.14
CA LEU A 187 6.27 -2.69 20.94
C LEU A 187 5.13 -3.47 20.26
N PHE A 188 5.32 -3.95 19.02
CA PHE A 188 4.19 -4.43 18.22
C PHE A 188 3.54 -5.71 18.74
N ARG A 189 4.28 -6.56 19.47
CA ARG A 189 3.71 -7.73 20.16
C ARG A 189 2.79 -7.36 21.32
N LYS A 190 2.88 -6.14 21.86
CA LYS A 190 1.98 -5.66 22.93
C LYS A 190 0.87 -4.76 22.41
N TYR A 191 1.18 -3.89 21.45
CA TYR A 191 0.27 -2.81 21.03
C TYR A 191 -0.11 -2.83 19.55
N GLY A 192 0.36 -3.80 18.76
CA GLY A 192 0.17 -3.80 17.31
C GLY A 192 1.10 -2.83 16.59
N LEU A 193 0.85 -2.60 15.31
CA LEU A 193 1.66 -1.72 14.46
C LEU A 193 1.45 -0.24 14.80
N ALA A 194 2.31 0.62 14.26
CA ALA A 194 2.12 2.06 14.30
C ALA A 194 0.76 2.46 13.69
N ALA A 195 0.40 1.86 12.55
CA ALA A 195 -0.87 2.05 11.86
C ALA A 195 -2.10 1.62 12.68
N ASP A 196 -1.96 0.61 13.54
CA ASP A 196 -3.04 0.15 14.41
C ASP A 196 -3.34 1.18 15.53
N ASN A 197 -2.41 2.12 15.76
CA ASN A 197 -2.49 3.17 16.79
C ASN A 197 -2.71 4.57 16.19
N VAL A 198 -3.09 4.66 14.92
CA VAL A 198 -3.52 5.91 14.27
C VAL A 198 -5.03 6.09 14.48
N ILE A 199 -5.42 7.25 15.01
CA ILE A 199 -6.82 7.57 15.35
C ILE A 199 -7.45 8.64 14.43
N ASP A 200 -6.62 9.42 13.72
CA ASP A 200 -7.03 10.42 12.73
C ASP A 200 -5.83 10.74 11.80
N SER A 201 -6.07 11.41 10.68
CA SER A 201 -5.03 11.80 9.72
C SER A 201 -5.47 13.02 8.92
N ARG A 202 -4.53 13.76 8.34
CA ARG A 202 -4.80 14.79 7.33
C ARG A 202 -4.17 14.39 6.01
N LEU A 203 -4.93 14.36 4.93
CA LEU A 203 -4.48 13.95 3.60
C LEU A 203 -4.92 14.96 2.53
N ILE A 204 -4.07 15.19 1.53
CA ILE A 204 -4.46 15.86 0.27
C ILE A 204 -4.77 14.81 -0.78
N ASP A 205 -5.99 14.86 -1.31
CA ASP A 205 -6.46 13.95 -2.36
C ASP A 205 -6.17 14.47 -3.78
N VAL A 206 -6.60 13.71 -4.79
CA VAL A 206 -6.38 14.07 -6.20
C VAL A 206 -7.17 15.30 -6.64
N LYS A 207 -8.20 15.69 -5.87
CA LYS A 207 -9.02 16.88 -6.07
C LYS A 207 -8.49 18.07 -5.27
N GLU A 208 -7.27 17.95 -4.73
CA GLU A 208 -6.57 18.99 -3.98
C GLU A 208 -7.27 19.37 -2.67
N ARG A 209 -8.17 18.52 -2.14
CA ARG A 209 -8.88 18.76 -0.88
C ARG A 209 -8.05 18.28 0.28
N ILE A 210 -8.03 19.03 1.38
CA ILE A 210 -7.47 18.55 2.66
C ILE A 210 -8.59 17.83 3.41
N LEU A 211 -8.40 16.54 3.64
CA LEU A 211 -9.36 15.67 4.30
C LEU A 211 -8.81 15.21 5.65
N ASP A 212 -9.62 15.36 6.69
CA ASP A 212 -9.46 14.65 7.96
C ASP A 212 -10.16 13.28 7.93
N ARG A 213 -10.08 12.46 8.98
CA ARG A 213 -10.74 11.13 9.01
C ARG A 213 -12.22 11.21 8.64
N LYS A 214 -12.94 12.19 9.21
CA LYS A 214 -14.38 12.35 9.00
C LYS A 214 -14.69 12.65 7.53
N SER A 215 -13.95 13.57 6.92
CA SER A 215 -14.19 14.02 5.54
C SER A 215 -13.59 13.09 4.48
N MET A 216 -12.58 12.26 4.82
CA MET A 216 -12.09 11.22 3.91
C MET A 216 -12.92 9.93 3.92
N GLY A 217 -13.69 9.70 4.98
CA GLY A 217 -14.45 8.47 5.18
C GLY A 217 -13.56 7.31 5.67
N GLU A 218 -14.21 6.28 6.21
CA GLU A 218 -13.50 5.17 6.86
C GLU A 218 -12.72 4.29 5.88
N ASP A 219 -13.13 4.22 4.61
CA ASP A 219 -12.44 3.42 3.60
C ASP A 219 -11.08 4.00 3.22
N LEU A 220 -11.01 5.33 2.97
CA LEU A 220 -9.72 5.97 2.71
C LEU A 220 -8.86 6.00 3.98
N PHE A 221 -9.47 6.22 5.15
CA PHE A 221 -8.76 6.16 6.43
C PHE A 221 -8.20 4.76 6.72
N TRP A 222 -8.91 3.70 6.35
CA TRP A 222 -8.42 2.33 6.41
C TRP A 222 -7.25 2.13 5.43
N ALA A 223 -7.41 2.54 4.16
CA ALA A 223 -6.42 2.30 3.12
C ALA A 223 -5.05 2.95 3.42
N ILE A 224 -5.03 4.15 3.99
CA ILE A 224 -3.78 4.83 4.31
C ILE A 224 -3.07 4.25 5.54
N ARG A 225 -3.70 3.39 6.33
CA ARG A 225 -3.11 2.75 7.53
C ARG A 225 -2.51 1.38 7.23
N GLY A 226 -1.78 1.26 6.12
CA GLY A 226 -1.09 0.03 5.75
C GLY A 226 -0.94 -0.19 4.25
N GLY A 227 -1.77 0.43 3.41
CA GLY A 227 -1.81 0.23 1.96
C GLY A 227 -0.73 0.98 1.16
N GLY A 228 0.15 1.72 1.83
CA GLY A 228 1.12 2.62 1.21
C GLY A 228 0.50 3.95 0.79
N GLY A 229 0.76 5.01 1.55
CA GLY A 229 0.06 6.29 1.41
C GLY A 229 0.21 6.93 0.03
N SER A 230 1.35 6.72 -0.63
CA SER A 230 1.65 7.22 -1.98
C SER A 230 0.75 6.65 -3.09
N SER A 231 -0.08 5.64 -2.80
CA SER A 231 -1.11 5.17 -3.74
C SER A 231 -2.40 5.99 -3.67
N PHE A 232 -2.63 6.75 -2.59
CA PHE A 232 -3.94 7.36 -2.30
C PHE A 232 -3.92 8.88 -2.17
N GLY A 233 -2.77 9.48 -1.88
CA GLY A 233 -2.64 10.92 -1.75
C GLY A 233 -1.38 11.36 -1.03
N VAL A 234 -1.33 12.63 -0.65
CA VAL A 234 -0.25 13.18 0.18
C VAL A 234 -0.71 13.26 1.63
N VAL A 235 -0.30 12.31 2.47
CA VAL A 235 -0.60 12.38 3.91
C VAL A 235 0.24 13.48 4.54
N LEU A 236 -0.40 14.48 5.11
CA LEU A 236 0.21 15.64 5.76
C LEU A 236 0.61 15.36 7.21
N ALA A 237 -0.28 14.73 7.98
CA ALA A 237 -0.08 14.52 9.41
C ALA A 237 -0.93 13.36 9.94
N TRP A 238 -0.48 12.79 11.04
CA TRP A 238 -1.12 11.67 11.72
C TRP A 238 -1.48 12.05 13.15
N LYS A 239 -2.67 11.66 13.59
CA LYS A 239 -3.04 11.71 15.01
C LYS A 239 -2.88 10.32 15.58
N LEU A 240 -2.07 10.23 16.62
CA LEU A 240 -1.60 8.99 17.22
C LEU A 240 -2.18 8.81 18.60
N ASN A 241 -2.49 7.56 18.95
CA ASN A 241 -2.71 7.12 20.31
C ASN A 241 -1.36 6.68 20.90
N LEU A 242 -0.91 7.35 21.97
CA LEU A 242 0.29 6.98 22.71
C LEU A 242 -0.04 5.83 23.67
N VAL A 243 0.93 4.95 23.88
CA VAL A 243 0.76 3.73 24.68
C VAL A 243 1.57 3.82 25.97
N ALA A 244 1.07 3.17 27.02
CA ALA A 244 1.77 3.13 28.30
C ALA A 244 2.98 2.18 28.25
N VAL A 245 4.08 2.58 28.87
CA VAL A 245 5.25 1.74 29.12
C VAL A 245 5.73 1.94 30.55
N PRO A 246 6.39 0.94 31.18
CA PRO A 246 7.08 1.19 32.43
C PRO A 246 8.19 2.23 32.21
N ALA A 247 8.50 3.00 33.25
CA ALA A 247 9.55 4.02 33.18
C ALA A 247 10.94 3.44 32.93
N ILE A 248 11.12 2.15 33.27
CA ILE A 248 12.33 1.37 33.08
C ILE A 248 11.95 0.11 32.30
N VAL A 249 12.74 -0.22 31.29
CA VAL A 249 12.67 -1.46 30.50
C VAL A 249 14.01 -2.18 30.61
N THR A 250 14.02 -3.49 30.42
CA THR A 250 15.24 -4.31 30.37
C THR A 250 15.57 -4.71 28.94
N VAL A 251 16.84 -4.65 28.57
CA VAL A 251 17.35 -5.13 27.28
C VAL A 251 18.50 -6.11 27.47
N PHE A 252 18.69 -7.04 26.52
CA PHE A 252 19.92 -7.82 26.42
C PHE A 252 20.27 -8.12 24.97
N THR A 253 21.55 -8.41 24.72
CA THR A 253 22.06 -8.98 23.47
C THR A 253 23.06 -10.06 23.80
N VAL A 254 22.74 -11.32 23.48
CA VAL A 254 23.63 -12.46 23.65
C VAL A 254 23.93 -13.08 22.29
N SER A 255 25.21 -13.21 21.97
CA SER A 255 25.67 -13.75 20.70
C SER A 255 26.22 -15.17 20.86
N LYS A 256 25.85 -16.05 19.93
CA LYS A 256 26.35 -17.44 19.88
C LYS A 256 26.87 -17.73 18.48
N THR A 257 28.04 -18.35 18.38
CA THR A 257 28.59 -18.82 17.10
C THR A 257 28.14 -20.24 16.77
N LEU A 258 28.43 -20.73 15.56
CA LEU A 258 28.12 -22.11 15.18
C LEU A 258 28.77 -23.14 16.13
N GLU A 259 30.00 -22.87 16.57
CA GLU A 259 30.74 -23.70 17.53
C GLU A 259 30.06 -23.74 18.91
N GLN A 260 29.28 -22.70 19.24
CA GLN A 260 28.49 -22.58 20.46
C GLN A 260 27.03 -23.03 20.28
N ASN A 261 26.77 -23.93 19.32
CA ASN A 261 25.44 -24.47 19.00
C ASN A 261 24.41 -23.43 18.53
N ALA A 262 24.82 -22.34 17.85
CA ALA A 262 23.88 -21.32 17.35
C ALA A 262 22.73 -21.89 16.52
N THR A 263 22.99 -22.88 15.63
CA THR A 263 21.94 -23.51 14.81
C THR A 263 20.81 -24.08 15.67
N LYS A 264 21.15 -24.81 16.74
CA LYS A 264 20.17 -25.42 17.66
C LYS A 264 19.40 -24.37 18.46
N LEU A 265 20.06 -23.29 18.86
CA LEU A 265 19.42 -22.19 19.58
C LEU A 265 18.45 -21.41 18.68
N VAL A 266 18.85 -21.11 17.44
CA VAL A 266 17.95 -20.52 16.43
C VAL A 266 16.77 -21.45 16.17
N HIS A 267 17.02 -22.75 16.00
CA HIS A 267 15.97 -23.73 15.79
C HIS A 267 14.98 -23.76 16.97
N ARG A 268 15.48 -23.81 18.21
CA ARG A 268 14.66 -23.77 19.43
C ARG A 268 13.85 -22.48 19.55
N TRP A 269 14.47 -21.33 19.24
CA TRP A 269 13.83 -20.00 19.31
C TRP A 269 12.52 -19.92 18.52
N GLN A 270 12.43 -20.59 17.37
CA GLN A 270 11.22 -20.60 16.52
C GLN A 270 9.97 -21.09 17.27
N TYR A 271 10.13 -22.03 18.22
CA TYR A 271 9.02 -22.64 18.95
C TYR A 271 8.55 -21.81 20.15
N ILE A 272 9.38 -20.89 20.63
CA ILE A 272 9.17 -20.19 21.90
C ILE A 272 8.89 -18.71 21.71
N ALA A 273 9.58 -18.03 20.78
CA ALA A 273 9.67 -16.58 20.79
C ALA A 273 8.33 -15.90 20.55
N HIS A 274 7.51 -16.48 19.66
CA HIS A 274 6.16 -15.99 19.36
C HIS A 274 5.17 -16.22 20.51
N LYS A 275 5.45 -17.17 21.41
CA LYS A 275 4.61 -17.55 22.56
C LYS A 275 5.01 -16.87 23.87
N LEU A 276 6.12 -16.13 23.89
CA LEU A 276 6.52 -15.37 25.06
C LEU A 276 5.45 -14.31 25.42
N PRO A 277 5.39 -13.84 26.68
CA PRO A 277 4.49 -12.76 27.09
C PRO A 277 4.58 -11.55 26.17
N LYS A 278 3.51 -10.76 26.06
CA LYS A 278 3.45 -9.60 25.14
C LYS A 278 4.48 -8.52 25.47
N GLU A 279 4.92 -8.50 26.73
CA GLU A 279 5.88 -7.59 27.32
C GLU A 279 7.29 -7.75 26.75
N ILE A 280 7.64 -8.91 26.18
CA ILE A 280 8.96 -9.14 25.59
C ILE A 280 8.90 -9.14 24.07
N HIS A 281 9.74 -8.32 23.46
CA HIS A 281 10.10 -8.41 22.06
C HIS A 281 11.43 -9.14 21.94
N MET A 282 11.51 -10.11 21.03
CA MET A 282 12.74 -10.87 20.80
C MET A 282 13.02 -11.00 19.30
N SER A 283 14.29 -10.87 18.93
CA SER A 283 14.78 -11.00 17.56
C SER A 283 16.12 -11.70 17.51
N ILE A 284 16.49 -12.19 16.33
CA ILE A 284 17.81 -12.76 16.05
C ILE A 284 18.42 -12.02 14.86
N GLY A 285 19.63 -11.48 15.01
CA GLY A 285 20.46 -11.03 13.90
C GLY A 285 21.49 -12.10 13.54
N ILE A 286 21.52 -12.55 12.29
CA ILE A 286 22.46 -13.56 11.79
C ILE A 286 23.40 -12.92 10.79
N SER A 287 24.70 -13.05 11.03
CA SER A 287 25.74 -12.51 10.15
C SER A 287 27.02 -13.35 10.21
N ARG A 288 27.91 -13.12 9.24
CA ARG A 288 29.27 -13.68 9.24
C ARG A 288 30.18 -12.80 10.10
N VAL A 289 30.95 -13.42 11.01
CA VAL A 289 31.91 -12.73 11.88
C VAL A 289 33.24 -13.46 11.92
N LYS A 290 34.31 -12.81 12.40
CA LYS A 290 35.54 -13.51 12.80
C LYS A 290 35.35 -14.08 14.20
N SER A 291 35.67 -15.35 14.40
CA SER A 291 35.65 -15.99 15.72
C SER A 291 36.77 -15.43 16.59
N ASN A 292 36.47 -15.17 17.86
CA ASN A 292 37.45 -14.71 18.84
C ASN A 292 38.43 -15.83 19.26
N GLU A 293 38.07 -17.10 19.08
CA GLU A 293 38.88 -18.23 19.56
C GLU A 293 39.99 -18.63 18.58
N ASN A 294 39.74 -18.51 17.28
CA ASN A 294 40.64 -19.04 16.25
C ASN A 294 40.83 -18.12 15.04
N GLU A 295 40.28 -16.90 15.09
CA GLU A 295 40.28 -15.88 14.01
C GLU A 295 39.68 -16.34 12.67
N LYS A 296 39.09 -17.55 12.60
CA LYS A 296 38.41 -18.04 11.40
C LYS A 296 37.03 -17.40 11.28
N MET A 297 36.57 -17.24 10.04
CA MET A 297 35.21 -16.80 9.80
C MET A 297 34.23 -17.87 10.30
N THR A 298 33.22 -17.44 11.05
CA THR A 298 32.08 -18.27 11.50
C THR A 298 30.76 -17.51 11.31
N ILE A 299 29.62 -18.17 11.53
CA ILE A 299 28.30 -17.53 11.57
C ILE A 299 27.94 -17.28 13.03
N GLN A 300 27.46 -16.08 13.32
CA GLN A 300 26.97 -15.68 14.64
C GLN A 300 25.48 -15.38 14.58
N ALA A 301 24.75 -15.91 15.56
CA ALA A 301 23.37 -15.53 15.87
C ALA A 301 23.38 -14.63 17.11
N SER A 302 22.96 -13.38 16.96
CA SER A 302 22.79 -12.39 18.02
C SER A 302 21.34 -12.35 18.47
N PHE A 303 21.04 -12.92 19.63
CA PHE A 303 19.71 -12.92 20.25
C PHE A 303 19.53 -11.61 21.02
N ARG A 304 18.53 -10.83 20.63
CA ARG A 304 18.25 -9.51 21.22
C ARG A 304 16.86 -9.51 21.81
N ALA A 305 16.70 -8.87 22.97
CA ALA A 305 15.39 -8.64 23.53
C ALA A 305 15.22 -7.25 24.14
N VAL A 306 13.98 -6.79 24.14
CA VAL A 306 13.49 -5.66 24.92
C VAL A 306 12.28 -6.13 25.70
N PHE A 307 12.32 -5.97 27.02
CA PHE A 307 11.31 -6.42 27.95
C PHE A 307 10.74 -5.24 28.74
N LEU A 308 9.42 -5.13 28.75
CA LEU A 308 8.68 -4.11 29.49
C LEU A 308 8.51 -4.52 30.96
N GLY A 309 9.61 -4.64 31.67
CA GLY A 309 9.71 -5.01 33.07
C GLY A 309 11.14 -4.89 33.56
N SER A 310 11.42 -5.36 34.77
CA SER A 310 12.75 -5.33 35.38
C SER A 310 13.60 -6.56 35.05
N ILE A 311 14.89 -6.50 35.37
CA ILE A 311 15.80 -7.65 35.25
C ILE A 311 15.32 -8.82 36.12
N ASP A 312 14.82 -8.53 37.32
CA ASP A 312 14.39 -9.54 38.29
C ASP A 312 13.12 -10.28 37.83
N GLU A 313 12.33 -9.68 36.92
CA GLU A 313 11.20 -10.33 36.26
C GLU A 313 11.63 -11.08 34.98
N LEU A 314 12.61 -10.55 34.25
CA LEU A 314 13.08 -11.12 32.98
C LEU A 314 13.86 -12.43 33.17
N LEU A 315 14.78 -12.47 34.13
CA LEU A 315 15.66 -13.63 34.31
C LEU A 315 14.87 -14.92 34.63
N PRO A 316 13.92 -14.94 35.59
CA PRO A 316 13.11 -16.13 35.85
C PRO A 316 12.27 -16.56 34.64
N LEU A 317 11.72 -15.59 33.90
CA LEU A 317 10.96 -15.88 32.68
C LEU A 317 11.82 -16.58 31.63
N MET A 318 13.05 -16.11 31.43
CA MET A 318 13.97 -16.68 30.46
C MET A 318 14.52 -18.03 30.90
N GLU A 319 14.76 -18.24 32.20
CA GLU A 319 15.12 -19.54 32.77
C GLU A 319 13.98 -20.57 32.58
N GLU A 320 12.72 -20.14 32.73
CA GLU A 320 11.58 -21.03 32.53
C GLU A 320 11.35 -21.35 31.04
N LYS A 321 11.36 -20.32 30.18
CA LYS A 321 10.91 -20.46 28.77
C LYS A 321 12.05 -20.76 27.79
N PHE A 322 13.26 -20.29 28.06
CA PHE A 322 14.41 -20.47 27.18
C PHE A 322 15.76 -20.64 27.92
N PRO A 323 15.86 -21.61 28.86
CA PRO A 323 17.07 -21.78 29.68
C PRO A 323 18.31 -22.08 28.83
N GLN A 324 18.14 -22.68 27.65
CA GLN A 324 19.26 -23.01 26.76
C GLN A 324 20.02 -21.78 26.24
N LEU A 325 19.39 -20.59 26.23
CA LEU A 325 20.09 -19.35 25.85
C LEU A 325 21.11 -18.94 26.91
N GLY A 326 20.83 -19.26 28.19
CA GLY A 326 21.73 -19.09 29.32
C GLY A 326 22.09 -17.63 29.59
N ILE A 327 21.10 -16.74 29.58
CA ILE A 327 21.32 -15.32 29.91
C ILE A 327 21.57 -15.17 31.42
N VAL A 328 22.48 -14.26 31.78
CA VAL A 328 22.76 -13.90 33.18
C VAL A 328 22.49 -12.43 33.44
N LYS A 329 22.57 -12.00 34.71
CA LYS A 329 22.28 -10.62 35.10
C LYS A 329 23.20 -9.62 34.41
N GLU A 330 24.46 -10.01 34.18
CA GLU A 330 25.49 -9.21 33.54
C GLU A 330 25.24 -8.97 32.03
N ASP A 331 24.39 -9.78 31.39
CA ASP A 331 23.98 -9.59 30.00
C ASP A 331 22.87 -8.54 29.85
N CYS A 332 22.22 -8.16 30.96
CA CYS A 332 21.01 -7.38 30.98
C CYS A 332 21.25 -5.93 31.44
N PHE A 333 20.56 -4.98 30.80
CA PHE A 333 20.66 -3.56 31.11
C PHE A 333 19.28 -2.95 31.26
N GLU A 334 19.12 -2.10 32.28
CA GLU A 334 17.91 -1.31 32.51
C GLU A 334 18.08 0.11 31.98
N MET A 335 17.07 0.61 31.25
CA MET A 335 17.07 1.94 30.64
C MET A 335 15.64 2.43 30.39
N GLY A 336 15.48 3.67 29.93
CA GLY A 336 14.19 4.16 29.46
C GLY A 336 13.80 3.57 28.09
N TRP A 337 12.53 3.65 27.74
CA TRP A 337 12.03 3.07 26.49
C TRP A 337 12.67 3.72 25.23
N ALA A 338 12.87 5.03 25.22
CA ALA A 338 13.45 5.70 24.07
C ALA A 338 14.94 5.32 23.87
N GLU A 339 15.69 5.17 24.97
CA GLU A 339 17.05 4.66 24.97
C GLU A 339 17.12 3.22 24.45
N SER A 340 16.14 2.38 24.78
CA SER A 340 16.08 1.00 24.27
C SER A 340 15.98 0.90 22.75
N ASN A 341 15.43 1.93 22.07
CA ASN A 341 15.41 2.01 20.61
C ASN A 341 16.81 2.29 20.05
N LEU A 342 17.58 3.19 20.67
CA LEU A 342 18.98 3.46 20.29
C LEU A 342 19.84 2.19 20.47
N TYR A 343 19.71 1.52 21.61
CA TYR A 343 20.36 0.23 21.87
C TYR A 343 20.03 -0.81 20.79
N SER A 344 18.76 -0.93 20.41
CA SER A 344 18.31 -1.88 19.38
C SER A 344 18.86 -1.59 17.99
N THR A 345 19.27 -0.35 17.72
CA THR A 345 20.01 0.05 16.52
C THR A 345 21.55 0.00 16.68
N GLN A 346 22.04 -0.68 17.72
CA GLN A 346 23.46 -0.90 18.00
C GLN A 346 24.26 0.35 18.37
N PHE A 347 23.60 1.42 18.85
CA PHE A 347 24.33 2.50 19.51
C PHE A 347 24.90 2.03 20.85
N PRO A 348 26.08 2.55 21.26
CA PRO A 348 26.60 2.31 22.60
C PRO A 348 25.59 2.70 23.69
N ILE A 349 25.60 1.98 24.81
CA ILE A 349 24.82 2.36 25.98
C ILE A 349 25.32 3.71 26.52
N GLY A 350 24.40 4.57 26.94
CA GLY A 350 24.71 5.88 27.52
C GLY A 350 24.86 7.02 26.52
N VAL A 351 24.61 6.79 25.23
CA VAL A 351 24.52 7.89 24.25
C VAL A 351 23.39 8.87 24.62
N PRO A 352 23.55 10.19 24.37
CA PRO A 352 22.51 11.17 24.65
C PRO A 352 21.23 10.91 23.84
N LEU A 353 20.07 11.16 24.45
CA LEU A 353 18.75 11.00 23.83
C LEU A 353 18.61 11.83 22.54
N GLU A 354 19.30 12.98 22.48
CA GLU A 354 19.41 13.87 21.31
C GLU A 354 19.94 13.16 20.06
N THR A 355 20.58 12.00 20.20
CA THR A 355 21.02 11.16 19.09
C THR A 355 19.83 10.73 18.21
N LEU A 356 18.62 10.61 18.79
CA LEU A 356 17.38 10.36 18.04
C LEU A 356 17.05 11.48 17.04
N LEU A 357 17.49 12.71 17.29
CA LEU A 357 17.18 13.88 16.45
C LEU A 357 18.04 13.96 15.18
N ASN A 358 19.17 13.23 15.13
CA ASN A 358 20.16 13.18 14.05
C ASN A 358 19.93 14.24 12.93
N GLY A 359 20.46 15.45 13.13
CA GLY A 359 20.14 16.62 12.30
C GLY A 359 20.44 16.48 10.81
N ASN A 360 21.30 15.52 10.43
CA ASN A 360 21.61 15.20 9.04
C ASN A 360 20.70 14.13 8.43
N ARG A 361 19.76 13.56 9.20
CA ARG A 361 18.77 12.53 8.81
C ARG A 361 19.37 11.31 8.11
N LYS A 362 20.64 11.02 8.40
CA LYS A 362 21.41 9.94 7.78
C LYS A 362 21.44 8.72 8.68
N SER A 363 20.84 7.60 8.24
CA SER A 363 20.94 6.29 8.89
C SER A 363 22.39 5.79 8.98
N ILE A 364 22.68 4.84 9.88
CA ILE A 364 23.95 4.08 9.83
C ILE A 364 24.12 3.38 8.47
N LEU A 365 23.00 3.00 7.83
CA LEU A 365 22.97 2.42 6.48
C LEU A 365 23.04 3.47 5.35
N SER A 366 22.95 4.77 5.65
CA SER A 366 22.84 5.87 4.64
C SER A 366 24.11 6.16 3.86
N LYS A 367 25.13 5.30 3.96
CA LYS A 367 26.35 5.33 3.15
C LYS A 367 26.53 4.08 2.31
N LEU A 368 25.60 3.13 2.42
CA LEU A 368 25.74 1.82 1.82
C LEU A 368 24.74 1.64 0.69
N PHE A 369 25.19 0.91 -0.33
CA PHE A 369 24.34 0.39 -1.36
C PHE A 369 23.73 -0.90 -0.81
N PHE A 370 22.42 -1.06 -0.86
CA PHE A 370 21.81 -2.27 -0.33
C PHE A 370 20.63 -2.78 -1.15
N LYS A 371 20.38 -4.08 -0.99
CA LYS A 371 19.15 -4.75 -1.40
C LYS A 371 18.60 -5.53 -0.22
N ALA A 372 17.28 -5.48 -0.07
CA ALA A 372 16.59 -6.23 0.96
C ALA A 372 15.41 -7.00 0.38
N LYS A 373 15.01 -8.05 1.12
CA LYS A 373 13.83 -8.88 0.86
C LYS A 373 13.21 -9.28 2.20
N SER A 374 11.97 -9.77 2.19
CA SER A 374 11.30 -10.23 3.41
C SER A 374 10.51 -11.50 3.19
N ASP A 375 10.23 -12.21 4.27
CA ASP A 375 9.38 -13.39 4.29
C ASP A 375 8.64 -13.48 5.63
N TYR A 376 7.56 -14.26 5.66
CA TYR A 376 6.90 -14.69 6.89
C TYR A 376 6.99 -16.20 7.05
N VAL A 377 7.21 -16.66 8.29
CA VAL A 377 7.30 -18.09 8.62
C VAL A 377 6.09 -18.49 9.44
N LYS A 378 5.39 -19.54 8.99
CA LYS A 378 4.19 -20.09 9.65
C LYS A 378 4.42 -21.43 10.34
N GLN A 379 5.51 -22.11 10.02
CA GLN A 379 5.91 -23.38 10.62
C GLN A 379 7.42 -23.35 10.87
N PRO A 380 7.93 -23.94 11.96
CA PRO A 380 9.36 -23.96 12.24
C PRO A 380 10.15 -24.60 11.09
N ILE A 381 11.20 -23.90 10.66
CA ILE A 381 12.13 -24.33 9.64
C ILE A 381 13.05 -25.42 10.21
N PRO A 382 13.27 -26.54 9.52
CA PRO A 382 14.15 -27.62 9.98
C PRO A 382 15.59 -27.15 10.23
N GLU A 383 16.28 -27.79 11.18
CA GLU A 383 17.70 -27.51 11.48
C GLU A 383 18.60 -27.70 10.24
N THR A 384 18.35 -28.75 9.46
CA THR A 384 19.10 -29.07 8.23
C THR A 384 19.00 -27.97 7.15
N THR A 385 17.91 -27.20 7.16
CA THR A 385 17.77 -26.04 6.26
C THR A 385 18.73 -24.92 6.65
N PHE A 386 18.95 -24.69 7.94
CA PHE A 386 19.93 -23.72 8.41
C PHE A 386 21.36 -24.19 8.10
N GLU A 387 21.65 -25.47 8.29
CA GLU A 387 22.95 -26.07 7.91
C GLU A 387 23.25 -25.90 6.42
N GLY A 388 22.26 -26.03 5.54
CA GLY A 388 22.40 -25.74 4.10
C GLY A 388 22.49 -24.25 3.75
N LEU A 389 22.05 -23.37 4.66
CA LEU A 389 22.10 -21.93 4.51
C LEU A 389 23.49 -21.35 4.87
N TRP A 390 24.12 -21.84 5.93
CA TRP A 390 25.40 -21.31 6.44
C TRP A 390 26.53 -21.23 5.40
N PRO A 391 26.77 -22.26 4.55
CA PRO A 391 27.78 -22.20 3.49
C PRO A 391 27.61 -21.00 2.55
N LYS A 392 26.39 -20.49 2.37
CA LYS A 392 26.09 -19.37 1.48
C LYS A 392 26.48 -18.03 2.09
N PHE A 393 26.54 -17.91 3.42
CA PHE A 393 27.04 -16.71 4.11
C PHE A 393 28.56 -16.58 4.07
N TYR A 394 29.29 -17.65 3.79
CA TYR A 394 30.75 -17.58 3.64
C TYR A 394 31.22 -17.05 2.29
N LYS A 395 30.31 -16.87 1.32
CA LYS A 395 30.63 -16.30 0.01
C LYS A 395 31.05 -14.84 0.15
N GLU A 396 31.94 -14.37 -0.73
CA GLU A 396 32.47 -13.01 -0.69
C GLU A 396 31.37 -11.95 -0.83
N GLU A 397 30.41 -12.19 -1.71
CA GLU A 397 29.24 -11.33 -1.89
C GLU A 397 28.25 -11.36 -0.70
N ALA A 398 28.51 -12.17 0.33
CA ALA A 398 27.72 -12.21 1.57
C ALA A 398 28.44 -11.55 2.75
N LYS A 399 29.59 -10.90 2.52
CA LYS A 399 30.47 -10.37 3.58
C LYS A 399 29.73 -9.49 4.60
N SER A 400 28.86 -8.61 4.11
CA SER A 400 28.04 -7.71 4.94
C SER A 400 26.56 -8.12 4.98
N ALA A 401 26.25 -9.37 4.60
CA ALA A 401 24.87 -9.82 4.62
C ALA A 401 24.37 -10.06 6.04
N ILE A 402 23.13 -9.66 6.28
CA ILE A 402 22.40 -9.86 7.52
C ILE A 402 21.05 -10.52 7.24
N MET A 403 20.68 -11.47 8.08
CA MET A 403 19.32 -12.00 8.12
C MET A 403 18.77 -11.78 9.52
N VAL A 404 17.59 -11.13 9.63
CA VAL A 404 16.98 -10.79 10.92
C VAL A 404 15.66 -11.51 11.07
N PHE A 405 15.48 -12.22 12.18
CA PHE A 405 14.22 -12.87 12.53
C PHE A 405 13.55 -12.05 13.62
N VAL A 406 12.27 -11.73 13.46
CA VAL A 406 11.51 -10.91 14.42
C VAL A 406 10.29 -11.68 14.86
N ALA A 407 10.19 -12.01 16.16
CA ALA A 407 9.09 -12.81 16.69
C ALA A 407 7.74 -12.09 16.57
N TYR A 408 6.73 -12.81 16.07
CA TYR A 408 5.34 -12.37 15.99
C TYR A 408 4.54 -12.89 17.21
N GLY A 409 3.24 -13.07 17.07
CA GLY A 409 2.34 -13.44 18.15
C GLY A 409 1.94 -12.28 19.05
N GLY A 410 1.38 -12.60 20.22
CA GLY A 410 0.89 -11.60 21.16
C GLY A 410 -0.27 -10.81 20.56
N LYS A 411 -0.21 -9.48 20.60
CA LYS A 411 -1.25 -8.59 20.05
C LYS A 411 -1.47 -8.80 18.55
N MET A 412 -0.45 -9.25 17.81
CA MET A 412 -0.57 -9.52 16.38
C MET A 412 -1.47 -10.72 16.07
N ASP A 413 -1.69 -11.64 17.02
CA ASP A 413 -2.65 -12.75 16.85
C ASP A 413 -4.09 -12.33 17.16
N GLU A 414 -4.29 -11.20 17.86
CA GLU A 414 -5.61 -10.73 18.28
C GLU A 414 -6.28 -9.81 17.25
N ILE A 415 -5.47 -9.10 16.47
CA ILE A 415 -5.96 -8.16 15.46
C ILE A 415 -6.38 -8.95 14.22
N LEU A 416 -7.59 -8.70 13.73
CA LEU A 416 -8.09 -9.35 12.51
C LEU A 416 -7.26 -8.94 11.29
N GLU A 417 -7.07 -9.87 10.35
CA GLU A 417 -6.31 -9.62 9.11
C GLU A 417 -6.90 -8.48 8.27
N THR A 418 -8.18 -8.15 8.45
CA THR A 418 -8.92 -7.13 7.69
C THR A 418 -9.04 -5.78 8.42
N GLU A 419 -8.60 -5.70 9.69
CA GLU A 419 -8.71 -4.49 10.53
C GLU A 419 -7.99 -3.28 9.91
N THR A 420 -6.84 -3.55 9.30
CA THR A 420 -6.06 -2.61 8.49
C THR A 420 -5.58 -3.32 7.22
N PRO A 421 -5.07 -2.62 6.20
CA PRO A 421 -4.58 -3.26 4.98
C PRO A 421 -3.45 -4.27 5.23
N PHE A 422 -2.67 -4.10 6.30
CA PHE A 422 -1.63 -5.05 6.68
C PHE A 422 -2.25 -6.37 7.20
N PRO A 423 -2.06 -7.49 6.49
CA PRO A 423 -2.82 -8.71 6.75
C PRO A 423 -2.05 -9.76 7.57
N HIS A 424 -0.77 -9.55 7.86
CA HIS A 424 0.12 -10.58 8.43
C HIS A 424 -0.07 -10.69 9.95
N ARG A 425 -1.20 -11.25 10.36
CA ARG A 425 -1.64 -11.37 11.76
C ARG A 425 -1.45 -12.81 12.27
N ALA A 426 -2.49 -13.37 12.89
CA ALA A 426 -2.50 -14.72 13.45
C ALA A 426 -1.95 -15.79 12.50
N GLY A 427 -1.18 -16.73 13.05
CA GLY A 427 -0.58 -17.84 12.32
C GLY A 427 0.82 -17.57 11.75
N ASN A 428 1.33 -16.35 11.87
CA ASN A 428 2.73 -16.02 11.59
C ASN A 428 3.56 -16.17 12.87
N LEU A 429 4.59 -17.03 12.85
CA LEU A 429 5.49 -17.23 13.98
C LEU A 429 6.50 -16.08 14.09
N TYR A 430 7.07 -15.69 12.95
CA TYR A 430 8.01 -14.58 12.88
C TYR A 430 8.17 -14.12 11.42
N SER A 431 8.66 -12.90 11.23
CA SER A 431 9.11 -12.40 9.93
C SER A 431 10.62 -12.55 9.79
N ILE A 432 11.08 -12.67 8.55
CA ILE A 432 12.49 -12.63 8.18
C ILE A 432 12.73 -11.40 7.32
N SER A 433 13.79 -10.65 7.58
CA SER A 433 14.37 -9.70 6.62
C SER A 433 15.75 -10.17 6.18
N TYR A 434 15.99 -10.19 4.89
CA TYR A 434 17.29 -10.44 4.27
C TYR A 434 17.83 -9.10 3.81
N VAL A 435 19.07 -8.77 4.15
CA VAL A 435 19.74 -7.55 3.70
C VAL A 435 21.14 -7.93 3.26
N VAL A 436 21.56 -7.41 2.11
CA VAL A 436 22.96 -7.40 1.69
C VAL A 436 23.32 -5.97 1.34
N ASP A 437 24.42 -5.50 1.89
CA ASP A 437 24.99 -4.19 1.61
C ASP A 437 26.41 -4.28 1.05
N TRP A 438 26.84 -3.23 0.38
CA TRP A 438 28.16 -3.09 -0.20
C TRP A 438 28.60 -1.62 -0.29
N GLU A 439 29.91 -1.44 -0.44
CA GLU A 439 30.57 -0.14 -0.54
C GLU A 439 30.53 0.39 -1.99
N GLU A 440 30.79 1.69 -2.17
CA GLU A 440 30.70 2.37 -3.47
C GLU A 440 31.65 1.75 -4.51
N GLU A 441 32.85 1.38 -4.09
CA GLU A 441 33.89 0.76 -4.91
C GLU A 441 33.43 -0.56 -5.52
N GLU A 442 32.58 -1.30 -4.82
CA GLU A 442 32.05 -2.59 -5.24
C GLU A 442 30.83 -2.46 -6.15
N ASN A 443 30.21 -1.28 -6.24
CA ASN A 443 28.95 -1.08 -6.93
C ASN A 443 29.04 -1.37 -8.44
N LYS A 444 30.23 -1.26 -9.04
CA LYS A 444 30.49 -1.65 -10.44
C LYS A 444 30.12 -3.12 -10.72
N ASN A 445 30.18 -3.98 -9.69
CA ASN A 445 29.84 -5.40 -9.75
C ASN A 445 28.60 -5.72 -8.89
N SER A 446 27.68 -4.76 -8.71
CA SER A 446 26.54 -4.87 -7.78
C SER A 446 25.63 -6.09 -8.03
N GLU A 447 25.56 -6.59 -9.27
CA GLU A 447 24.75 -7.76 -9.60
C GLU A 447 25.16 -9.04 -8.83
N LYS A 448 26.42 -9.15 -8.38
CA LYS A 448 26.85 -10.31 -7.56
C LYS A 448 26.06 -10.37 -6.23
N PHE A 449 25.84 -9.22 -5.59
CA PHE A 449 25.08 -9.10 -4.34
C PHE A 449 23.59 -9.32 -4.58
N MET A 450 23.05 -8.73 -5.65
CA MET A 450 21.66 -8.91 -6.08
C MET A 450 21.34 -10.39 -6.35
N SER A 451 22.22 -11.06 -7.09
CA SER A 451 22.11 -12.49 -7.36
C SER A 451 22.20 -13.32 -6.09
N TRP A 452 23.09 -12.96 -5.15
CA TRP A 452 23.20 -13.66 -3.86
C TRP A 452 21.91 -13.60 -3.05
N ILE A 453 21.34 -12.41 -2.83
CA ILE A 453 20.12 -12.29 -2.04
C ILE A 453 18.93 -12.98 -2.73
N ARG A 454 18.86 -12.95 -4.06
CA ARG A 454 17.88 -13.72 -4.85
C ARG A 454 18.05 -15.23 -4.64
N ARG A 455 19.29 -15.76 -4.65
CA ARG A 455 19.57 -17.19 -4.39
C ARG A 455 19.15 -17.62 -2.98
N ILE A 456 19.42 -16.80 -1.97
CA ILE A 456 19.02 -17.09 -0.58
C ILE A 456 17.50 -17.08 -0.44
N HIS A 457 16.85 -16.03 -0.95
CA HIS A 457 15.41 -15.93 -0.93
C HIS A 457 14.74 -17.10 -1.66
N ASN A 458 15.29 -17.52 -2.81
CA ASN A 458 14.81 -18.70 -3.53
C ASN A 458 15.01 -20.00 -2.74
N TYR A 459 16.14 -20.15 -2.05
CA TYR A 459 16.40 -21.31 -1.18
C TYR A 459 15.37 -21.43 -0.05
N MET A 460 14.91 -20.30 0.49
CA MET A 460 13.95 -20.27 1.60
C MET A 460 12.49 -20.56 1.18
N THR A 461 12.18 -20.52 -0.11
CA THR A 461 10.81 -20.68 -0.66
C THR A 461 10.00 -21.84 -0.08
N PRO A 462 10.55 -23.07 0.10
CA PRO A 462 9.77 -24.20 0.61
C PRO A 462 9.39 -24.09 2.09
N TYR A 463 10.03 -23.20 2.85
CA TYR A 463 9.98 -23.16 4.31
C TYR A 463 9.27 -21.92 4.87
N VAL A 464 8.94 -20.98 4.01
CA VAL A 464 8.23 -19.74 4.35
C VAL A 464 6.76 -19.85 3.93
N SER A 465 5.99 -18.80 4.20
CA SER A 465 4.60 -18.69 3.75
C SER A 465 4.46 -18.95 2.25
N LYS A 466 3.33 -19.52 1.85
CA LYS A 466 3.03 -19.89 0.46
C LYS A 466 1.56 -19.68 0.16
N SER A 467 1.27 -19.38 -1.10
CA SER A 467 -0.09 -19.17 -1.63
C SER A 467 -0.92 -18.13 -0.86
N PRO A 468 -0.49 -16.85 -0.81
CA PRO A 468 0.71 -16.28 -1.43
C PRO A 468 1.96 -16.39 -0.55
N ARG A 469 3.14 -16.18 -1.14
CA ARG A 469 4.37 -15.95 -0.37
C ARG A 469 4.33 -14.52 0.14
N GLU A 470 4.08 -14.39 1.43
CA GLU A 470 3.82 -13.12 2.11
C GLU A 470 5.10 -12.29 2.23
N VAL A 471 5.00 -11.00 1.93
CA VAL A 471 6.11 -10.03 2.03
C VAL A 471 5.61 -8.71 2.61
N TYR A 472 6.50 -7.90 3.19
CA TYR A 472 6.10 -6.65 3.86
C TYR A 472 6.28 -5.42 2.96
N VAL A 473 5.22 -4.62 2.80
CA VAL A 473 5.19 -3.47 1.88
C VAL A 473 6.24 -2.38 2.18
N ASN A 474 6.59 -2.16 3.45
CA ASN A 474 7.65 -1.21 3.82
C ASN A 474 9.06 -1.73 3.50
N PHE A 475 9.21 -3.03 3.24
CA PHE A 475 10.44 -3.63 2.70
C PHE A 475 10.25 -3.91 1.21
N ARG A 476 9.93 -2.84 0.49
CA ARG A 476 9.56 -2.87 -0.93
C ARG A 476 10.58 -3.64 -1.76
N ASP A 477 10.07 -4.53 -2.63
CA ASP A 477 10.89 -5.38 -3.49
C ASP A 477 10.28 -5.45 -4.89
N LEU A 478 10.91 -4.79 -5.86
CA LEU A 478 10.44 -4.80 -7.25
C LEU A 478 10.57 -6.18 -7.91
N ASP A 479 11.40 -7.09 -7.37
CA ASP A 479 11.50 -8.46 -7.91
C ASP A 479 10.21 -9.27 -7.67
N THR A 480 9.27 -8.77 -6.85
CA THR A 480 7.98 -9.45 -6.60
C THR A 480 6.93 -9.22 -7.67
N GLY A 481 7.15 -8.24 -8.56
CA GLY A 481 6.27 -7.79 -9.65
C GLY A 481 6.16 -6.27 -9.70
N THR A 482 5.89 -5.70 -10.87
CA THR A 482 5.70 -4.24 -11.05
C THR A 482 4.55 -3.96 -12.00
N ASN A 483 3.93 -2.78 -11.87
CA ASN A 483 2.95 -2.27 -12.82
C ASN A 483 3.65 -1.68 -14.05
N GLU A 484 3.09 -1.91 -15.22
CA GLU A 484 3.50 -1.21 -16.44
C GLU A 484 2.76 0.13 -16.56
N ILE A 485 3.48 1.20 -16.96
CA ILE A 485 2.93 2.57 -16.92
C ILE A 485 1.80 2.81 -17.93
N ASN A 486 1.75 2.05 -19.03
CA ASN A 486 0.82 2.26 -20.15
C ASN A 486 -0.22 1.14 -20.33
N ASP A 487 -0.17 0.07 -19.54
CA ASP A 487 -1.13 -1.04 -19.64
C ASP A 487 -2.32 -0.82 -18.69
N LYS A 488 -3.20 0.11 -19.05
CA LYS A 488 -4.40 0.41 -18.25
C LYS A 488 -5.37 -0.78 -18.20
N GLU A 489 -5.42 -1.59 -19.25
CA GLU A 489 -6.35 -2.71 -19.39
C GLU A 489 -5.98 -3.86 -18.45
N ASN A 490 -4.69 -4.20 -18.33
CA ASN A 490 -4.23 -5.30 -17.45
C ASN A 490 -3.65 -4.83 -16.12
N SER A 491 -3.69 -3.52 -15.82
CA SER A 491 -3.07 -2.95 -14.61
C SER A 491 -3.48 -3.67 -13.32
N HIS A 492 -4.76 -4.06 -13.19
CA HIS A 492 -5.26 -4.83 -12.04
C HIS A 492 -4.62 -6.23 -11.93
N GLU A 493 -4.61 -7.00 -13.02
CA GLU A 493 -4.10 -8.38 -13.02
C GLU A 493 -2.58 -8.41 -12.80
N GLN A 494 -1.85 -7.48 -13.42
CA GLN A 494 -0.41 -7.29 -13.16
C GLN A 494 -0.17 -6.97 -11.68
N ALA A 495 -0.95 -6.03 -11.14
CA ALA A 495 -0.79 -5.60 -9.76
C ALA A 495 -1.13 -6.71 -8.76
N LYS A 496 -2.10 -7.56 -9.07
CA LYS A 496 -2.54 -8.66 -8.21
C LYS A 496 -1.40 -9.63 -7.88
N ILE A 497 -0.42 -9.82 -8.79
CA ILE A 497 0.74 -10.70 -8.60
C ILE A 497 1.56 -10.31 -7.36
N TRP A 498 1.85 -9.01 -7.19
CA TRP A 498 2.58 -8.50 -6.04
C TRP A 498 1.64 -8.08 -4.91
N GLY A 499 0.44 -7.58 -5.25
CA GLY A 499 -0.56 -7.04 -4.33
C GLY A 499 -1.03 -8.06 -3.30
N ILE A 500 -1.32 -9.30 -3.73
CA ILE A 500 -1.72 -10.37 -2.80
C ILE A 500 -0.58 -10.78 -1.86
N LYS A 501 0.69 -10.57 -2.24
CA LYS A 501 1.83 -10.89 -1.37
C LYS A 501 1.98 -9.88 -0.24
N TYR A 502 1.73 -8.59 -0.51
CA TYR A 502 1.73 -7.53 0.52
C TYR A 502 0.44 -7.47 1.35
N PHE A 503 -0.71 -7.75 0.73
CA PHE A 503 -2.02 -7.42 1.31
C PHE A 503 -2.98 -8.60 1.40
N LYS A 504 -2.61 -9.79 0.92
CA LYS A 504 -3.48 -10.97 0.88
C LYS A 504 -4.86 -10.60 0.32
N ASN A 505 -5.93 -10.92 1.05
CA ASN A 505 -7.31 -10.66 0.67
C ASN A 505 -7.70 -9.17 0.77
N ASN A 506 -6.89 -8.32 1.41
CA ASN A 506 -7.16 -6.89 1.52
C ASN A 506 -6.86 -6.13 0.22
N PHE A 507 -6.17 -6.75 -0.74
CA PHE A 507 -5.81 -6.11 -2.00
C PHE A 507 -7.04 -5.62 -2.79
N ASP A 508 -8.09 -6.44 -2.87
CA ASP A 508 -9.29 -6.09 -3.65
C ASP A 508 -10.02 -4.88 -3.03
N ARG A 509 -10.06 -4.78 -1.69
CA ARG A 509 -10.60 -3.59 -1.02
C ARG A 509 -9.74 -2.36 -1.28
N LEU A 510 -8.40 -2.49 -1.26
CA LEU A 510 -7.50 -1.38 -1.61
C LEU A 510 -7.76 -0.87 -3.03
N VAL A 511 -7.93 -1.77 -4.00
CA VAL A 511 -8.27 -1.44 -5.39
C VAL A 511 -9.61 -0.73 -5.48
N HIS A 512 -10.62 -1.18 -4.74
CA HIS A 512 -11.92 -0.52 -4.68
C HIS A 512 -11.79 0.92 -4.15
N VAL A 513 -11.10 1.12 -3.02
CA VAL A 513 -10.84 2.46 -2.47
C VAL A 513 -10.08 3.33 -3.46
N LYS A 514 -9.03 2.80 -4.09
CA LYS A 514 -8.25 3.49 -5.12
C LYS A 514 -9.13 3.96 -6.28
N THR A 515 -10.05 3.11 -6.74
CA THR A 515 -10.98 3.41 -7.83
C THR A 515 -11.89 4.59 -7.49
N MET A 516 -12.37 4.67 -6.24
CA MET A 516 -13.23 5.76 -5.79
C MET A 516 -12.49 7.09 -5.65
N ILE A 517 -11.28 7.06 -5.09
CA ILE A 517 -10.56 8.27 -4.67
C ILE A 517 -9.65 8.84 -5.77
N ASP A 518 -9.10 8.01 -6.66
CA ASP A 518 -8.19 8.39 -7.73
C ASP A 518 -8.36 7.49 -8.97
N PRO A 519 -9.51 7.60 -9.66
CA PRO A 519 -9.84 6.78 -10.84
C PRO A 519 -8.91 7.01 -12.03
N GLU A 520 -8.28 8.19 -12.12
CA GLU A 520 -7.32 8.52 -13.19
C GLU A 520 -5.89 7.99 -12.89
N ASN A 521 -5.70 7.37 -11.73
CA ASN A 521 -4.44 6.83 -11.26
C ASN A 521 -3.31 7.89 -11.23
N PHE A 522 -3.60 9.09 -10.74
CA PHE A 522 -2.62 10.17 -10.61
C PHE A 522 -1.51 9.80 -9.63
N PHE A 523 -1.88 9.34 -8.42
CA PHE A 523 -0.94 8.88 -7.41
C PHE A 523 -0.50 7.46 -7.74
N ARG A 524 0.58 7.34 -8.52
CA ARG A 524 1.08 6.04 -8.99
C ARG A 524 2.60 5.90 -8.94
N HIS A 525 3.02 4.67 -8.75
CA HIS A 525 4.39 4.21 -8.84
C HIS A 525 4.41 2.72 -9.26
N GLU A 526 5.59 2.14 -9.35
CA GLU A 526 5.90 0.79 -9.86
C GLU A 526 5.14 -0.33 -9.15
N GLN A 527 4.67 -0.09 -7.94
CA GLN A 527 3.89 -1.02 -7.11
C GLN A 527 2.78 -0.28 -6.36
N SER A 528 2.19 0.76 -6.97
CA SER A 528 1.01 1.42 -6.40
C SER A 528 -0.24 0.59 -6.67
N VAL A 529 -1.21 0.63 -5.76
CA VAL A 529 -2.52 0.03 -6.01
C VAL A 529 -3.15 0.70 -7.24
N PRO A 530 -3.54 -0.06 -8.29
CA PRO A 530 -4.21 0.50 -9.46
C PRO A 530 -5.72 0.68 -9.19
N PRO A 531 -6.40 1.64 -9.85
CA PRO A 531 -7.85 1.63 -9.93
C PRO A 531 -8.32 0.51 -10.88
N LEU A 532 -9.59 0.13 -10.79
CA LEU A 532 -10.21 -0.70 -11.81
C LEU A 532 -10.33 0.11 -13.12
N PRO A 533 -10.05 -0.51 -14.29
CA PRO A 533 -10.19 0.17 -15.57
C PRO A 533 -11.66 0.55 -15.80
N CYS A 534 -11.93 1.85 -16.01
CA CYS A 534 -13.21 2.30 -16.53
C CYS A 534 -13.09 2.50 -18.05
N LEU A 535 -13.80 1.67 -18.83
CA LEU A 535 -13.86 1.76 -20.28
C LEU A 535 -14.79 2.90 -20.72
N LEU A 536 -14.35 4.15 -20.59
CA LEU A 536 -15.00 5.30 -21.24
C LEU A 536 -14.18 5.73 -22.46
N LYS A 537 -14.51 5.20 -23.65
CA LYS A 537 -13.99 5.75 -24.91
C LYS A 537 -14.63 7.13 -25.16
N LYS A 538 -13.88 8.21 -24.91
CA LYS A 538 -14.12 9.54 -25.50
C LYS A 538 -14.04 9.41 -27.02
N GLY A 539 -15.12 9.69 -27.75
CA GLY A 539 -15.08 9.88 -29.20
C GLY A 539 -16.09 9.11 -30.06
N ALA A 540 -17.31 8.84 -29.58
CA ALA A 540 -18.41 8.50 -30.48
C ALA A 540 -19.41 9.64 -30.49
N ASN A 541 -19.54 10.31 -31.64
CA ASN A 541 -20.57 11.30 -31.89
C ASN A 541 -21.96 10.73 -31.58
N SER A 542 -22.77 11.62 -31.03
CA SER A 542 -24.21 11.52 -30.80
C SER A 542 -25.00 10.99 -32.00
N ASN A 543 -26.07 10.26 -31.70
CA ASN A 543 -27.18 9.81 -32.57
C ASN A 543 -27.05 8.42 -33.18
N SER A 544 -27.04 7.38 -32.33
CA SER A 544 -27.92 6.21 -32.49
C SER A 544 -27.73 5.25 -31.30
N LEU A 545 -28.82 4.91 -30.60
CA LEU A 545 -28.86 3.68 -29.83
C LEU A 545 -29.34 2.59 -30.80
N GLY A 546 -28.41 1.71 -31.16
CA GLY A 546 -28.56 0.75 -32.24
C GLY A 546 -29.49 -0.40 -31.90
N SER A 547 -30.44 -0.67 -32.80
CA SER A 547 -30.97 -2.02 -33.01
C SER A 547 -29.85 -2.89 -33.59
N PHE A 548 -29.61 -4.09 -33.06
CA PHE A 548 -28.73 -5.07 -33.71
C PHE A 548 -29.55 -6.09 -34.50
N SER A 549 -29.05 -6.46 -35.67
CA SER A 549 -29.62 -7.54 -36.49
C SER A 549 -28.77 -8.79 -36.34
N ILE A 550 -29.43 -9.92 -36.13
CA ILE A 550 -28.81 -11.25 -36.13
C ILE A 550 -29.24 -11.93 -37.43
N ASP A 551 -28.32 -12.56 -38.16
CA ASP A 551 -28.69 -13.37 -39.31
C ASP A 551 -29.42 -14.67 -38.88
N VAL A 552 -30.02 -15.35 -39.86
CA VAL A 552 -30.74 -16.63 -39.66
C VAL A 552 -29.90 -17.77 -39.07
N ASN A 553 -28.57 -17.59 -38.97
CA ASN A 553 -27.63 -18.53 -38.41
C ASN A 553 -27.06 -18.10 -37.05
N GLY A 554 -27.61 -17.04 -36.44
CA GLY A 554 -27.19 -16.58 -35.12
C GLY A 554 -25.94 -15.70 -35.12
N ARG A 555 -25.50 -15.17 -36.26
CA ARG A 555 -24.34 -14.26 -36.33
C ARG A 555 -24.76 -12.83 -36.07
N ILE A 556 -24.12 -12.20 -35.07
CA ILE A 556 -24.29 -10.79 -34.74
C ILE A 556 -23.61 -9.97 -35.85
N LEU A 557 -24.38 -9.13 -36.54
CA LEU A 557 -23.87 -8.34 -37.66
C LEU A 557 -23.17 -7.04 -37.22
N ASP A 558 -23.43 -6.56 -35.99
CA ASP A 558 -22.77 -5.39 -35.38
C ASP A 558 -21.97 -5.76 -34.13
N LYS A 559 -20.65 -5.55 -34.14
CA LYS A 559 -19.79 -5.81 -32.98
C LYS A 559 -19.94 -4.69 -31.93
N ASN A 560 -20.54 -5.06 -30.80
CA ASN A 560 -20.41 -4.49 -29.45
C ASN A 560 -20.88 -3.05 -29.18
N PRO A 561 -22.13 -2.89 -28.66
CA PRO A 561 -22.53 -1.73 -27.87
C PRO A 561 -22.36 -1.91 -26.34
N TRP A 562 -22.02 -3.10 -25.84
CA TRP A 562 -22.13 -3.45 -24.41
C TRP A 562 -20.91 -3.14 -23.53
N GLU A 563 -19.81 -2.63 -24.08
CA GLU A 563 -18.60 -2.26 -23.31
C GLU A 563 -18.67 -0.88 -22.62
N LYS A 564 -19.82 -0.20 -22.58
CA LYS A 564 -19.89 1.25 -22.27
C LYS A 564 -20.71 1.67 -21.03
N ILE A 565 -20.88 0.82 -20.02
CA ILE A 565 -21.57 1.24 -18.79
C ILE A 565 -20.71 0.93 -17.55
N CYS A 566 -19.90 1.90 -17.12
CA CYS A 566 -19.36 1.92 -15.75
C CYS A 566 -20.51 2.36 -14.82
N PHE A 567 -21.04 1.45 -14.00
CA PHE A 567 -21.93 1.84 -12.90
C PHE A 567 -21.08 2.45 -11.78
N GLY A 568 -21.18 3.77 -11.59
CA GLY A 568 -20.72 4.41 -10.35
C GLY A 568 -21.61 4.00 -9.17
N PRO A 569 -21.13 4.09 -7.92
CA PRO A 569 -21.98 3.81 -6.76
C PRO A 569 -23.14 4.81 -6.71
N PHE A 570 -24.36 4.29 -6.65
CA PHE A 570 -25.54 5.05 -6.29
C PHE A 570 -25.69 4.97 -4.77
N GLU A 571 -25.65 6.10 -4.07
CA GLU A 571 -25.93 6.10 -2.63
C GLU A 571 -27.43 5.87 -2.31
N GLU A 572 -28.31 5.81 -3.32
CA GLU A 572 -29.78 5.84 -3.14
C GLU A 572 -30.58 4.86 -4.04
N VAL A 573 -29.92 4.02 -4.86
CA VAL A 573 -30.58 2.99 -5.68
C VAL A 573 -30.35 1.62 -5.04
N VAL A 574 -31.44 0.93 -4.69
CA VAL A 574 -31.40 -0.27 -3.83
C VAL A 574 -31.39 -1.57 -4.64
N GLU A 575 -32.00 -1.56 -5.83
CA GLU A 575 -32.11 -2.76 -6.67
C GLU A 575 -32.19 -2.38 -8.15
N VAL A 576 -31.56 -3.16 -9.03
CA VAL A 576 -31.79 -3.11 -10.49
C VAL A 576 -32.08 -4.53 -10.98
N ALA A 577 -33.23 -4.73 -11.62
CA ALA A 577 -33.67 -5.99 -12.21
C ALA A 577 -33.73 -5.89 -13.74
N LEU A 578 -33.09 -6.84 -14.43
CA LEU A 578 -33.17 -6.99 -15.89
C LEU A 578 -34.06 -8.19 -16.25
N GLY A 579 -35.16 -7.96 -16.96
CA GLY A 579 -36.01 -9.00 -17.54
C GLY A 579 -35.85 -9.06 -19.05
N VAL A 580 -35.62 -10.25 -19.61
CA VAL A 580 -35.49 -10.44 -21.07
C VAL A 580 -36.68 -11.25 -21.59
N LYS A 581 -37.45 -10.68 -22.51
CA LYS A 581 -38.57 -11.37 -23.19
C LYS A 581 -38.29 -11.46 -24.68
N SER A 582 -38.30 -12.67 -25.24
CA SER A 582 -38.25 -12.88 -26.68
C SER A 582 -39.64 -13.08 -27.25
N SER A 583 -40.02 -12.32 -28.28
CA SER A 583 -41.18 -12.62 -29.13
C SER A 583 -40.73 -12.96 -30.54
N LYS A 584 -41.48 -13.84 -31.20
CA LYS A 584 -41.25 -14.24 -32.58
C LYS A 584 -42.51 -13.90 -33.36
N ASP A 585 -42.39 -12.98 -34.31
CA ASP A 585 -43.40 -12.71 -35.33
C ASP A 585 -42.70 -12.72 -36.69
N ASP A 586 -43.35 -13.37 -37.66
CA ASP A 586 -43.00 -13.48 -39.09
C ASP A 586 -41.58 -12.99 -39.45
N ASP A 587 -40.63 -13.93 -39.35
CA ASP A 587 -39.21 -13.83 -39.72
C ASP A 587 -38.30 -12.88 -38.91
N LYS A 588 -38.76 -12.34 -37.78
CA LYS A 588 -37.89 -11.61 -36.82
C LYS A 588 -38.03 -12.11 -35.38
N MET A 589 -36.89 -12.27 -34.71
CA MET A 589 -36.81 -12.46 -33.26
C MET A 589 -36.54 -11.12 -32.60
N THR A 590 -37.48 -10.64 -31.78
CA THR A 590 -37.34 -9.39 -31.04
C THR A 590 -37.04 -9.72 -29.58
N ILE A 591 -35.96 -9.15 -29.05
CA ILE A 591 -35.56 -9.28 -27.65
C ILE A 591 -35.88 -7.96 -26.95
N GLN A 592 -36.83 -8.00 -26.01
CA GLN A 592 -37.19 -6.85 -25.18
C GLN A 592 -36.53 -6.98 -23.81
N ALA A 593 -35.67 -6.01 -23.47
CA ALA A 593 -35.07 -5.87 -22.16
C ALA A 593 -35.89 -4.90 -21.32
N ARG A 594 -36.28 -5.29 -20.11
CA ARG A 594 -36.97 -4.45 -19.12
C ARG A 594 -36.03 -4.19 -17.95
N PHE A 595 -35.80 -2.92 -17.64
CA PHE A 595 -35.09 -2.48 -16.44
C PHE A 595 -36.13 -2.09 -15.39
N SER A 596 -35.97 -2.57 -14.16
CA SER A 596 -36.75 -2.10 -13.01
C SER A 596 -35.77 -1.72 -11.91
N SER A 597 -35.95 -0.59 -11.26
CA SER A 597 -35.11 -0.20 -10.13
C SER A 597 -35.92 0.39 -8.99
N MET A 598 -35.38 0.26 -7.77
CA MET A 598 -35.93 0.90 -6.58
C MET A 598 -35.04 2.06 -6.14
N PHE A 599 -35.66 3.21 -5.92
CA PHE A 599 -34.98 4.44 -5.50
C PHE A 599 -35.58 4.94 -4.18
N LEU A 600 -34.72 5.26 -3.22
CA LEU A 600 -35.14 5.79 -1.92
C LEU A 600 -35.24 7.33 -2.01
N GLY A 601 -36.36 7.80 -2.53
CA GLY A 601 -36.69 9.23 -2.65
C GLY A 601 -37.91 9.48 -3.53
N GLY A 602 -38.30 10.75 -3.67
CA GLY A 602 -39.43 11.14 -4.52
C GLY A 602 -39.10 11.05 -6.02
N THR A 603 -40.13 10.87 -6.85
CA THR A 603 -40.02 10.71 -8.30
C THR A 603 -39.25 11.86 -8.97
N ASP A 604 -39.45 13.10 -8.54
CA ASP A 604 -38.79 14.25 -9.15
C ASP A 604 -37.26 14.22 -8.92
N LYS A 605 -36.80 13.69 -7.78
CA LYS A 605 -35.37 13.49 -7.49
C LYS A 605 -34.80 12.34 -8.31
N LEU A 606 -35.56 11.26 -8.48
CA LEU A 606 -35.19 10.14 -9.36
C LEU A 606 -35.05 10.63 -10.80
N LEU A 607 -36.03 11.36 -11.33
CA LEU A 607 -36.01 11.90 -12.68
C LEU A 607 -34.81 12.83 -12.90
N GLN A 608 -34.53 13.74 -11.97
CA GLN A 608 -33.36 14.62 -12.06
C GLN A 608 -32.04 13.82 -12.06
N LEU A 609 -31.93 12.82 -11.19
CA LEU A 609 -30.75 11.94 -11.13
C LEU A 609 -30.60 11.13 -12.42
N MET A 610 -31.69 10.59 -12.95
CA MET A 610 -31.69 9.78 -14.16
C MET A 610 -31.44 10.61 -15.41
N GLU A 611 -31.92 11.86 -15.48
CA GLU A 611 -31.58 12.79 -16.54
C GLU A 611 -30.10 13.21 -16.48
N GLU A 612 -29.55 13.41 -15.29
CA GLU A 612 -28.13 13.76 -15.12
C GLU A 612 -27.19 12.59 -15.45
N LYS A 613 -27.56 11.37 -15.06
CA LYS A 613 -26.67 10.19 -15.14
C LYS A 613 -26.94 9.31 -16.36
N PHE A 614 -28.20 9.23 -16.82
CA PHE A 614 -28.67 8.35 -17.89
C PHE A 614 -29.73 9.01 -18.80
N PRO A 615 -29.47 10.19 -19.38
CA PRO A 615 -30.44 10.91 -20.20
C PRO A 615 -30.95 10.07 -21.39
N GLN A 616 -30.17 9.09 -21.84
CA GLN A 616 -30.53 8.15 -22.90
C GLN A 616 -31.71 7.22 -22.59
N LEU A 617 -32.09 7.05 -21.32
CA LEU A 617 -33.24 6.24 -20.95
C LEU A 617 -34.58 6.96 -21.17
N GLY A 618 -34.56 8.29 -21.27
CA GLY A 618 -35.76 9.10 -21.49
C GLY A 618 -36.86 8.82 -20.46
N LEU A 619 -36.47 8.59 -19.20
CA LEU A 619 -37.39 8.21 -18.13
C LEU A 619 -38.37 9.35 -17.89
N MET A 620 -39.65 9.08 -18.01
CA MET A 620 -40.71 10.04 -17.77
C MET A 620 -41.38 9.77 -16.43
N LYS A 621 -42.17 10.74 -15.94
CA LYS A 621 -42.86 10.62 -14.65
C LYS A 621 -43.85 9.46 -14.64
N GLU A 622 -44.42 9.14 -15.80
CA GLU A 622 -45.36 8.04 -16.02
C GLU A 622 -44.70 6.65 -15.93
N ASP A 623 -43.37 6.59 -16.07
CA ASP A 623 -42.59 5.35 -15.93
C ASP A 623 -42.23 5.06 -14.46
N CYS A 624 -42.50 6.02 -13.55
CA CYS A 624 -42.20 5.92 -12.13
C CYS A 624 -43.46 5.59 -11.32
N LEU A 625 -43.34 4.69 -10.36
CA LEU A 625 -44.40 4.35 -9.43
C LEU A 625 -43.94 4.67 -8.00
N GLU A 626 -44.61 5.62 -7.35
CA GLU A 626 -44.39 5.87 -5.93
C GLU A 626 -45.23 4.90 -5.11
N MET A 627 -44.58 4.22 -4.17
CA MET A 627 -45.20 3.27 -3.28
C MET A 627 -44.43 3.22 -1.96
N SER A 628 -45.07 2.78 -0.89
CA SER A 628 -44.40 2.51 0.37
C SER A 628 -43.45 1.32 0.23
N TRP A 629 -42.47 1.21 1.14
CA TRP A 629 -41.52 0.10 1.16
C TRP A 629 -42.20 -1.27 1.20
N ALA A 630 -43.32 -1.40 1.91
CA ALA A 630 -44.04 -2.67 2.00
C ALA A 630 -44.85 -2.97 0.72
N GLU A 631 -45.28 -1.95 -0.01
CA GLU A 631 -45.91 -2.11 -1.33
C GLU A 631 -44.88 -2.45 -2.42
N SER A 632 -43.62 -1.95 -2.30
CA SER A 632 -42.56 -2.33 -3.23
C SER A 632 -42.22 -3.82 -3.16
N ASP A 633 -42.23 -4.42 -1.97
CA ASP A 633 -42.02 -5.87 -1.84
C ASP A 633 -43.09 -6.67 -2.60
N LEU A 634 -44.36 -6.26 -2.48
CA LEU A 634 -45.47 -6.88 -3.22
C LEU A 634 -45.34 -6.68 -4.74
N TYR A 635 -44.90 -5.49 -5.17
CA TYR A 635 -44.68 -5.17 -6.58
C TYR A 635 -43.57 -6.01 -7.22
N PHE A 636 -42.43 -6.19 -6.53
CA PHE A 636 -41.33 -7.03 -7.03
C PHE A 636 -41.66 -8.52 -7.01
N GLU A 637 -42.55 -8.96 -6.11
CA GLU A 637 -43.15 -10.31 -6.10
C GLU A 637 -44.27 -10.50 -7.16
N GLN A 638 -44.48 -9.51 -8.03
CA GLN A 638 -45.49 -9.49 -9.10
C GLN A 638 -46.94 -9.58 -8.63
N PHE A 639 -47.24 -9.14 -7.40
CA PHE A 639 -48.63 -8.92 -7.01
C PHE A 639 -49.20 -7.68 -7.73
N PRO A 640 -50.51 -7.64 -8.01
CA PRO A 640 -51.15 -6.45 -8.56
C PRO A 640 -50.91 -5.23 -7.67
N ILE A 641 -50.69 -4.07 -8.29
CA ILE A 641 -50.60 -2.79 -7.57
C ILE A 641 -51.89 -2.59 -6.75
N GLY A 642 -51.74 -2.28 -5.45
CA GLY A 642 -52.86 -2.17 -4.51
C GLY A 642 -53.25 -3.49 -3.81
N ALA A 643 -52.41 -4.54 -3.91
CA ALA A 643 -52.60 -5.75 -3.12
C ALA A 643 -52.56 -5.44 -1.61
N PRO A 644 -53.46 -6.04 -0.78
CA PRO A 644 -53.46 -5.82 0.66
C PRO A 644 -52.12 -6.23 1.29
N LEU A 645 -51.57 -5.42 2.20
CA LEU A 645 -50.28 -5.68 2.86
C LEU A 645 -50.28 -7.01 3.65
N GLU A 646 -51.45 -7.47 4.10
CA GLU A 646 -51.66 -8.76 4.74
C GLU A 646 -51.27 -9.94 3.84
N THR A 647 -51.17 -9.72 2.52
CA THR A 647 -50.64 -10.69 1.55
C THR A 647 -49.20 -11.09 1.87
N LEU A 648 -48.39 -10.20 2.46
CA LEU A 648 -47.03 -10.50 2.93
C LEU A 648 -47.01 -11.51 4.09
N LEU A 649 -48.12 -11.67 4.83
CA LEU A 649 -48.20 -12.53 6.02
C LEU A 649 -48.48 -14.01 5.69
N GLY A 650 -48.60 -14.36 4.40
CA GLY A 650 -48.43 -15.74 3.92
C GLY A 650 -49.45 -16.78 4.43
N ARG A 651 -50.66 -16.38 4.83
CA ARG A 651 -51.72 -17.34 5.20
C ARG A 651 -52.72 -17.52 4.06
N ASN A 652 -52.44 -18.52 3.21
CA ASN A 652 -53.35 -19.13 2.22
C ASN A 652 -53.54 -18.49 0.83
N HIS A 653 -52.61 -17.67 0.34
CA HIS A 653 -52.62 -17.29 -1.07
C HIS A 653 -51.48 -17.97 -1.84
N LYS A 654 -51.84 -18.88 -2.76
CA LYS A 654 -50.94 -19.36 -3.81
C LYS A 654 -50.60 -18.15 -4.68
N SER A 655 -49.38 -17.62 -4.56
CA SER A 655 -48.87 -16.62 -5.49
C SER A 655 -48.99 -17.14 -6.93
N ALA A 656 -49.18 -16.25 -7.90
CA ALA A 656 -49.24 -16.61 -9.33
C ALA A 656 -47.95 -17.35 -9.81
N LEU A 657 -46.85 -17.25 -9.04
CA LEU A 657 -45.61 -18.00 -9.21
C LEU A 657 -45.73 -19.52 -8.93
N SER A 658 -46.80 -20.00 -8.29
CA SER A 658 -46.93 -21.43 -7.93
C SER A 658 -47.33 -22.35 -9.09
N LYS A 659 -47.64 -21.84 -10.30
CA LYS A 659 -48.18 -22.65 -11.42
C LYS A 659 -47.28 -22.74 -12.66
N SER A 660 -46.21 -21.96 -12.74
CA SER A 660 -45.18 -22.15 -13.77
C SER A 660 -43.84 -22.32 -13.08
N PHE A 661 -43.27 -23.52 -13.13
CA PHE A 661 -41.88 -23.74 -12.74
C PHE A 661 -40.98 -22.82 -13.57
N PHE A 662 -40.62 -21.66 -13.03
CA PHE A 662 -39.43 -20.94 -13.44
C PHE A 662 -38.26 -21.80 -13.00
N LYS A 663 -37.50 -22.35 -13.95
CA LYS A 663 -36.10 -22.71 -13.69
C LYS A 663 -35.32 -21.38 -13.64
N ALA A 664 -35.56 -20.58 -12.61
CA ALA A 664 -34.75 -19.40 -12.35
C ALA A 664 -33.39 -19.88 -11.82
N LYS A 665 -32.33 -19.54 -12.55
CA LYS A 665 -30.95 -19.63 -12.04
C LYS A 665 -30.64 -18.24 -11.48
N SER A 666 -30.73 -18.07 -10.17
CA SER A 666 -30.29 -16.84 -9.50
C SER A 666 -28.78 -16.89 -9.33
N GLU A 667 -28.05 -16.02 -10.01
CA GLU A 667 -26.63 -15.79 -9.75
C GLU A 667 -26.48 -14.37 -9.19
N PHE A 668 -25.93 -14.26 -7.98
CA PHE A 668 -25.54 -12.97 -7.39
C PHE A 668 -24.22 -12.56 -8.01
N VAL A 669 -24.25 -11.53 -8.85
CA VAL A 669 -23.11 -11.15 -9.67
C VAL A 669 -22.51 -9.84 -9.13
N LYS A 670 -21.38 -9.96 -8.42
CA LYS A 670 -20.61 -8.83 -7.85
C LYS A 670 -19.54 -8.26 -8.80
N GLN A 671 -19.51 -8.70 -10.06
CA GLN A 671 -18.55 -8.34 -11.11
C GLN A 671 -19.27 -8.28 -12.47
N PRO A 672 -18.70 -7.72 -13.55
CA PRO A 672 -19.33 -7.78 -14.88
C PRO A 672 -19.60 -9.24 -15.33
N ILE A 673 -20.77 -9.49 -15.93
CA ILE A 673 -21.17 -10.83 -16.37
C ILE A 673 -20.26 -11.30 -17.52
N PRO A 674 -19.59 -12.47 -17.40
CA PRO A 674 -18.74 -12.99 -18.47
C PRO A 674 -19.53 -13.27 -19.77
N GLU A 675 -18.92 -13.01 -20.93
CA GLU A 675 -19.49 -13.26 -22.28
C GLU A 675 -20.17 -14.63 -22.43
N MET A 676 -19.64 -15.65 -21.76
CA MET A 676 -20.10 -17.04 -21.84
C MET A 676 -21.50 -17.24 -21.24
N VAL A 677 -21.89 -16.45 -20.23
CA VAL A 677 -23.22 -16.51 -19.60
C VAL A 677 -24.27 -15.84 -20.49
N VAL A 678 -23.92 -14.70 -21.11
CA VAL A 678 -24.77 -13.99 -22.07
C VAL A 678 -24.99 -14.82 -23.34
N ALA A 679 -23.96 -15.49 -23.84
CA ALA A 679 -24.05 -16.39 -24.99
C ALA A 679 -24.98 -17.60 -24.76
N GLN A 680 -25.03 -18.14 -23.53
CA GLN A 680 -25.93 -19.25 -23.18
C GLN A 680 -27.40 -18.83 -23.11
N VAL A 681 -27.69 -17.59 -22.73
CA VAL A 681 -29.03 -16.99 -22.74
C VAL A 681 -29.50 -16.77 -24.19
N LEU A 682 -28.62 -16.28 -25.06
CA LEU A 682 -28.93 -15.95 -26.46
C LEU A 682 -29.06 -17.18 -27.37
N GLN A 683 -28.52 -18.33 -26.99
CA GLN A 683 -28.69 -19.62 -27.71
C GLN A 683 -29.99 -20.37 -27.37
N GLY A 684 -30.94 -19.73 -26.67
CA GLY A 684 -32.26 -20.29 -26.39
C GLY A 684 -32.29 -21.40 -25.32
N ARG A 685 -31.24 -21.51 -24.49
CA ARG A 685 -31.18 -22.53 -23.41
C ARG A 685 -31.77 -22.08 -22.07
N SER A 686 -32.18 -20.81 -21.94
CA SER A 686 -32.94 -20.31 -20.80
C SER A 686 -34.11 -19.47 -21.28
N LYS A 687 -35.34 -19.82 -20.85
CA LYS A 687 -36.56 -19.13 -21.27
C LYS A 687 -36.87 -17.85 -20.48
N SER A 688 -36.08 -17.53 -19.46
CA SER A 688 -36.25 -16.32 -18.63
C SER A 688 -35.13 -16.24 -17.60
N MET A 689 -34.47 -15.08 -17.49
CA MET A 689 -33.45 -14.79 -16.49
C MET A 689 -33.80 -13.45 -15.83
N ALA A 690 -33.77 -13.40 -14.50
CA ALA A 690 -33.83 -12.18 -13.71
C ALA A 690 -32.47 -12.04 -13.02
N MET A 691 -31.81 -10.89 -13.20
CA MET A 691 -30.57 -10.57 -12.52
C MET A 691 -30.88 -9.46 -11.52
N VAL A 692 -30.59 -9.72 -10.25
CA VAL A 692 -30.80 -8.77 -9.16
C VAL A 692 -29.43 -8.22 -8.74
N PHE A 693 -29.22 -6.92 -8.92
CA PHE A 693 -28.04 -6.22 -8.40
C PHE A 693 -28.43 -5.58 -7.07
N VAL A 694 -27.92 -6.12 -5.97
CA VAL A 694 -28.05 -5.54 -4.63
C VAL A 694 -26.72 -4.89 -4.27
N ALA A 695 -26.75 -3.64 -3.81
CA ALA A 695 -25.60 -2.94 -3.25
C ALA A 695 -25.14 -3.55 -1.91
#